data_AF-A0A7C7Y845-F1
#
_entry.id   AF-A0A7C7Y845-F1
#
_cell.length_a   1.000
_cell.length_b   1.000
_cell.length_c   1.000
_cell.angle_alpha   90.00
_cell.angle_beta   90.00
_cell.angle_gamma   90.00
#
_symmetry.space_group_name_H-M   'P 1'
#
loop_
_entity.id
_entity.type
_entity.pdbx_description
1 polymer ?
#
loop_
_entity_poly.entity_id
_entity_poly.type
_entity_poly.pdbx_seq_one_letter_code
_entity_poly.pdbx_strand_id
1 'polypeptide(L)'
;MILPVFRAKARQTDSARIDVLLIQPMPMRSLSQSVIARSLIVILLFSVLTPILLYDEKVVEEKELDELEELDILSASGRAKANHYLTKGGGSGFEYASVMAGFGNGNIVAGDFGGTTSYVATFGLHSISPTSPYHTACAQQLGRYCEFFLGSVDHSNGYSFVNDVGAGMGGEAVIGGFYSGSVQFGIQSITSQAGDGYLAKTDPFGNFMWAHSHATTGTNNNTSSVDAVELDMNGDIIIAGAFNGNTDFGGTIISASSPSLYVAKYDGNNGQLIWVMDGGTGSTGILDLHVSMTGEIIVGGYAQNAITFGQQLYSNAGLVDSFILELDTNGVVVSLDGYGVPNEQVIIFSIAEDMTGNLYLAGGFGGTLQGPGWSLSASQGNLDAFLIMEPPSGNGWAESGGSSSNDSFSDVALLSSGEVIVTTTISSTFTAGTLTATPTGGGDILLGGIDSTGVWSWLDTTGSSGDETGRALSVNMSDIVTVAGGFDGTVTKGTYSVSSAGQFNVLLWAFDPVTKQDMDNDGIPDVNDNCPSDSNPTQANTDFDSEGDACDSDDDNDGLTDNFPDNCPRGGAYNWTSTQDTANPSASTDWDNDGCKDDTEDLDDDNDLIEDTNDMCPWTEYNPPRPTWVSNQTTDVDGDGCRDSDEDLDDDGDSIDDVMDDCPTIAGDSTLGEQGCIDQDGDGWSDSFDDCPTQAGNSTLGGKNACPDTDADGWADVDDAFPNEISQWADSDGDGFGDNSQGVSADDCPSMAGTSTQDRLGCFDADEDGYSDADPSWTTEDGADAFANEPSQWSDYDEDGFGDNWANMSWTDRSTMWPGEYHADAVGQDFCPTNSGTSTEGGFLGCPDSDDDGWYDTIDDLPQESTQWIDSDGDGYGDDAEGNEPDACPSIAGNSTEINFGCLDSDGDGYADADDIFENEKSQWNDTDADGYGDNPNGITPDACPTSDWKFEGKSNIDRLGCPDSDVDGISNPDSEWTIDMGADACPNTYGNSSNDRVGCYDADGDGWSNPTADWTI
;
A
#
# COMPACT_ATOMS: atom_id res chain seq x y z
N MET A 1 -30.72 8.84 -44.44
CA MET A 1 -30.77 9.68 -45.66
C MET A 1 -29.86 10.88 -45.43
N ILE A 2 -28.74 10.96 -46.15
CA ILE A 2 -27.76 12.07 -46.28
C ILE A 2 -27.79 13.20 -45.19
N LEU A 3 -26.72 13.24 -44.38
CA LEU A 3 -26.17 14.33 -43.53
C LEU A 3 -26.06 15.70 -44.29
N PRO A 4 -25.90 16.91 -43.66
CA PRO A 4 -24.80 17.17 -42.69
C PRO A 4 -24.84 18.40 -41.70
N VAL A 5 -24.04 18.32 -40.61
CA VAL A 5 -22.99 19.28 -40.14
C VAL A 5 -23.30 20.72 -39.57
N PHE A 6 -23.03 20.87 -38.25
CA PHE A 6 -22.27 21.92 -37.50
C PHE A 6 -22.76 23.37 -37.15
N ARG A 7 -22.26 23.79 -35.96
CA ARG A 7 -21.82 25.15 -35.49
C ARG A 7 -22.90 26.21 -35.10
N ALA A 8 -22.66 27.14 -34.15
CA ALA A 8 -21.43 27.51 -33.40
C ALA A 8 -21.66 28.18 -32.01
N LYS A 9 -20.64 28.02 -31.14
CA LYS A 9 -20.05 28.95 -30.13
C LYS A 9 -20.94 29.71 -29.11
N ALA A 10 -20.65 29.48 -27.83
CA ALA A 10 -20.76 30.47 -26.74
C ALA A 10 -19.40 31.19 -26.50
N ARG A 11 -19.37 32.28 -25.70
CA ARG A 11 -18.13 32.90 -25.18
C ARG A 11 -18.35 33.70 -23.88
N GLN A 12 -17.87 33.14 -22.76
CA GLN A 12 -17.09 33.74 -21.67
C GLN A 12 -17.25 35.23 -21.28
N THR A 13 -17.43 35.51 -19.96
CA THR A 13 -16.82 36.67 -19.25
C THR A 13 -16.83 36.48 -17.71
N ASP A 14 -15.74 35.90 -17.21
CA ASP A 14 -14.86 36.30 -16.10
C ASP A 14 -15.37 36.85 -14.73
N SER A 15 -14.68 36.34 -13.70
CA SER A 15 -14.07 37.07 -12.55
C SER A 15 -14.85 37.48 -11.28
N ALA A 16 -14.60 36.69 -10.22
CA ALA A 16 -13.64 37.02 -9.13
C ALA A 16 -14.11 37.54 -7.74
N ARG A 17 -13.64 36.77 -6.72
CA ARG A 17 -12.95 37.18 -5.47
C ARG A 17 -13.71 37.53 -4.16
N ILE A 18 -13.32 36.79 -3.12
CA ILE A 18 -12.87 37.22 -1.76
C ILE A 18 -13.88 37.25 -0.58
N ASP A 19 -13.81 36.16 0.20
CA ASP A 19 -13.44 36.06 1.63
C ASP A 19 -14.36 36.47 2.82
N VAL A 20 -14.70 35.44 3.61
CA VAL A 20 -14.35 35.26 5.06
C VAL A 20 -15.26 35.82 6.19
N LEU A 21 -15.38 34.97 7.22
CA LEU A 21 -15.75 35.18 8.65
C LEU A 21 -17.22 35.04 9.13
N LEU A 22 -17.44 33.96 9.89
CA LEU A 22 -18.22 33.79 11.15
C LEU A 22 -19.26 34.85 11.56
N ILE A 23 -20.47 34.40 11.99
CA ILE A 23 -20.94 34.50 13.40
C ILE A 23 -22.29 33.77 13.67
N GLN A 24 -22.42 33.33 14.93
CA GLN A 24 -23.50 32.60 15.63
C GLN A 24 -24.89 33.33 15.74
N PRO A 25 -25.97 32.69 16.27
CA PRO A 25 -27.32 32.75 15.66
C PRO A 25 -28.49 33.29 16.55
N MET A 26 -29.75 32.87 16.24
CA MET A 26 -31.03 32.98 16.99
C MET A 26 -31.81 34.34 16.94
N PRO A 27 -33.14 34.40 17.28
CA PRO A 27 -34.20 33.36 17.25
C PRO A 27 -35.63 33.82 16.78
N MET A 28 -36.50 32.84 16.52
CA MET A 28 -37.98 32.77 16.75
C MET A 28 -38.92 33.99 16.54
N ARG A 29 -39.95 33.79 15.68
CA ARG A 29 -41.42 33.95 15.95
C ARG A 29 -42.26 33.72 14.66
N SER A 30 -43.54 33.31 14.65
CA SER A 30 -44.39 32.53 15.59
C SER A 30 -45.84 32.39 15.06
N LEU A 31 -46.56 31.32 15.46
CA LEU A 31 -48.06 31.21 15.58
C LEU A 31 -48.89 31.07 14.27
N SER A 32 -50.01 30.30 14.20
CA SER A 32 -50.66 29.41 15.20
C SER A 32 -51.78 28.47 14.67
N GLN A 33 -52.10 27.42 15.46
CA GLN A 33 -53.39 26.66 15.58
C GLN A 33 -53.74 25.68 14.43
N SER A 34 -54.38 24.51 14.67
CA SER A 34 -54.96 23.85 15.87
C SER A 34 -54.86 22.30 15.75
N VAL A 35 -54.45 21.45 16.71
CA VAL A 35 -55.01 21.13 18.07
C VAL A 35 -56.33 20.32 17.93
N ILE A 36 -56.53 19.04 18.34
CA ILE A 36 -56.31 18.22 19.59
C ILE A 36 -56.07 16.72 19.18
N ALA A 37 -55.14 15.87 19.65
CA ALA A 37 -54.80 15.20 20.96
C ALA A 37 -55.79 14.08 21.44
N ARG A 38 -55.49 13.04 22.26
CA ARG A 38 -54.41 12.61 23.23
C ARG A 38 -54.20 11.07 23.16
N SER A 39 -53.25 10.32 23.77
CA SER A 39 -52.21 10.46 24.84
C SER A 39 -52.56 10.04 26.30
N LEU A 40 -51.55 9.54 27.06
CA LEU A 40 -51.45 9.02 28.48
C LEU A 40 -51.53 7.47 28.65
N ILE A 41 -50.65 6.71 29.36
CA ILE A 41 -49.49 6.86 30.31
C ILE A 41 -49.79 6.80 31.85
N VAL A 42 -48.91 6.11 32.61
CA VAL A 42 -48.56 6.09 34.09
C VAL A 42 -49.33 5.16 35.08
N ILE A 43 -48.60 4.34 35.90
CA ILE A 43 -48.58 4.26 37.42
C ILE A 43 -48.08 2.89 38.02
N LEU A 44 -46.88 2.90 38.67
CA LEU A 44 -46.39 2.30 39.96
C LEU A 44 -46.66 0.79 40.34
N LEU A 45 -45.91 0.05 41.20
CA LEU A 45 -44.73 0.27 42.11
C LEU A 45 -44.08 -1.08 42.60
N PHE A 46 -42.80 -1.05 43.02
CA PHE A 46 -42.08 -2.00 43.96
C PHE A 46 -41.93 -3.51 43.59
N SER A 47 -40.94 -4.29 44.06
CA SER A 47 -39.72 -4.04 44.87
C SER A 47 -38.66 -5.17 44.79
N VAL A 48 -37.37 -4.77 44.73
CA VAL A 48 -36.17 -5.37 45.38
C VAL A 48 -36.03 -6.91 45.48
N LEU A 49 -34.98 -7.46 44.82
CA LEU A 49 -34.01 -8.37 45.46
C LEU A 49 -32.71 -8.53 44.63
N THR A 50 -31.59 -8.09 45.21
CA THR A 50 -30.19 -8.40 44.86
C THR A 50 -29.74 -9.69 45.56
N PRO A 51 -28.60 -10.38 45.20
CA PRO A 51 -27.33 -9.75 44.85
C PRO A 51 -26.43 -10.39 43.76
N ILE A 52 -25.41 -9.60 43.45
CA ILE A 52 -24.16 -9.96 42.76
C ILE A 52 -23.46 -11.13 43.45
N LEU A 53 -22.83 -12.01 42.65
CA LEU A 53 -21.64 -12.77 43.06
C LEU A 53 -20.54 -12.51 42.03
N LEU A 54 -19.33 -12.21 42.50
CA LEU A 54 -18.14 -12.22 41.66
C LEU A 54 -17.72 -13.68 41.41
N TYR A 55 -17.06 -13.92 40.27
CA TYR A 55 -16.13 -15.03 40.18
C TYR A 55 -14.78 -14.56 39.62
N ASP A 56 -13.76 -15.39 39.84
CA ASP A 56 -12.36 -15.00 39.90
C ASP A 56 -11.70 -14.81 38.52
N GLU A 57 -10.72 -13.92 38.48
CA GLU A 57 -9.97 -13.57 37.27
C GLU A 57 -8.91 -14.63 36.98
N LYS A 58 -8.90 -15.17 35.76
CA LYS A 58 -7.82 -16.04 35.30
C LYS A 58 -7.36 -15.66 33.90
N VAL A 59 -6.21 -14.99 33.88
CA VAL A 59 -5.38 -14.75 32.72
C VAL A 59 -5.16 -16.06 31.95
N VAL A 60 -5.46 -15.99 30.65
CA VAL A 60 -4.86 -16.81 29.60
C VAL A 60 -4.19 -15.80 28.66
N GLU A 61 -2.99 -16.13 28.17
CA GLU A 61 -2.15 -15.18 27.45
C GLU A 61 -2.81 -14.67 26.16
N GLU A 62 -2.63 -13.38 25.89
CA GLU A 62 -2.82 -12.81 24.56
C GLU A 62 -1.85 -13.50 23.59
N LYS A 63 -2.36 -13.82 22.39
CA LYS A 63 -1.54 -14.05 21.21
C LYS A 63 -2.03 -13.07 20.16
N GLU A 64 -1.12 -12.47 19.40
CA GLU A 64 -1.44 -11.37 18.50
C GLU A 64 -2.53 -11.74 17.49
N LEU A 65 -3.33 -10.73 17.16
CA LEU A 65 -4.45 -10.79 16.22
C LEU A 65 -4.39 -9.52 15.33
N ASP A 66 -3.20 -9.31 14.75
CA ASP A 66 -3.03 -8.45 13.58
C ASP A 66 -3.47 -9.23 12.31
N GLU A 67 -3.69 -8.52 11.20
CA GLU A 67 -4.42 -8.97 9.99
C GLU A 67 -5.97 -9.01 10.17
N LEU A 68 -6.57 -7.81 10.20
CA LEU A 68 -8.00 -7.57 9.93
C LEU A 68 -8.19 -6.30 9.08
N GLU A 69 -7.55 -6.29 7.92
CA GLU A 69 -8.07 -5.63 6.72
C GLU A 69 -8.94 -6.70 5.97
N GLU A 70 -10.07 -6.39 5.34
CA GLU A 70 -10.78 -5.12 5.19
C GLU A 70 -12.30 -5.34 5.38
N LEU A 71 -13.04 -4.29 5.72
CA LEU A 71 -14.45 -4.40 6.15
C LEU A 71 -15.40 -3.70 5.17
N ASP A 72 -15.40 -4.19 3.94
CA ASP A 72 -16.16 -3.61 2.84
C ASP A 72 -17.70 -3.78 2.99
N ILE A 73 -18.44 -2.90 2.32
CA ILE A 73 -19.81 -2.52 2.68
C ILE A 73 -20.82 -3.41 1.93
N LEU A 74 -21.16 -4.55 2.56
CA LEU A 74 -22.26 -5.43 2.15
C LEU A 74 -23.58 -4.69 1.84
N SER A 75 -23.82 -4.35 0.56
CA SER A 75 -24.99 -3.60 0.10
C SER A 75 -25.93 -4.34 -0.85
N ALA A 76 -25.86 -5.68 -0.94
CA ALA A 76 -26.89 -6.50 -1.59
C ALA A 76 -27.06 -7.90 -0.95
N SER A 77 -28.11 -8.06 -0.14
CA SER A 77 -28.50 -9.31 0.54
C SER A 77 -27.52 -9.86 1.60
N GLY A 78 -28.00 -10.74 2.47
CA GLY A 78 -27.20 -11.41 3.51
C GLY A 78 -26.55 -12.72 3.08
N ARG A 79 -26.48 -12.99 1.76
CA ARG A 79 -25.90 -14.23 1.21
C ARG A 79 -24.39 -14.23 1.42
N ALA A 80 -23.86 -15.31 1.97
CA ALA A 80 -22.43 -15.55 2.09
C ALA A 80 -22.02 -16.63 1.08
N LYS A 81 -20.82 -16.51 0.47
CA LYS A 81 -20.34 -17.45 -0.55
C LYS A 81 -20.39 -18.91 -0.05
N ALA A 82 -20.85 -19.81 -0.94
CA ALA A 82 -20.87 -21.27 -0.80
C ALA A 82 -21.80 -21.92 0.26
N ASN A 83 -23.11 -21.62 0.24
CA ASN A 83 -24.14 -22.44 0.91
C ASN A 83 -24.51 -23.71 0.10
N HIS A 84 -23.58 -24.65 -0.09
CA HIS A 84 -23.87 -25.98 -0.67
C HIS A 84 -23.89 -27.05 0.43
N TYR A 85 -24.89 -27.93 0.40
CA TYR A 85 -25.11 -28.97 1.39
C TYR A 85 -25.66 -30.24 0.75
N LEU A 86 -25.07 -31.39 1.08
CA LEU A 86 -25.46 -32.71 0.58
C LEU A 86 -25.42 -33.70 1.74
N THR A 87 -26.57 -34.32 2.05
CA THR A 87 -26.68 -35.26 3.17
C THR A 87 -27.49 -36.50 2.78
N LYS A 88 -27.48 -37.47 3.67
CA LYS A 88 -28.22 -38.72 3.55
C LYS A 88 -28.85 -39.10 4.88
N GLY A 89 -29.97 -39.81 4.83
CA GLY A 89 -30.54 -40.45 6.01
C GLY A 89 -31.12 -41.81 5.68
N GLY A 90 -30.71 -42.83 6.43
CA GLY A 90 -31.25 -44.17 6.25
C GLY A 90 -30.59 -45.21 7.13
N GLY A 91 -31.19 -46.39 7.14
CA GLY A 91 -30.67 -47.61 7.73
C GLY A 91 -30.29 -48.61 6.64
N SER A 92 -30.51 -49.89 6.92
CA SER A 92 -30.39 -50.97 5.93
C SER A 92 -31.77 -51.38 5.38
N GLY A 93 -32.67 -50.42 5.22
CA GLY A 93 -34.03 -50.59 4.69
C GLY A 93 -34.23 -49.78 3.41
N PHE A 94 -35.47 -49.73 2.93
CA PHE A 94 -35.89 -48.79 1.90
C PHE A 94 -36.49 -47.57 2.63
N GLU A 95 -35.80 -46.44 2.58
CA GLU A 95 -36.25 -45.18 3.15
C GLU A 95 -36.15 -44.07 2.09
N TYR A 96 -37.17 -43.21 1.99
CA TYR A 96 -37.20 -42.10 1.03
C TYR A 96 -38.02 -40.94 1.62
N ALA A 97 -37.56 -39.71 1.42
CA ALA A 97 -38.38 -38.54 1.68
C ALA A 97 -39.42 -38.42 0.55
N SER A 98 -40.67 -38.17 0.91
CA SER A 98 -41.77 -38.03 -0.04
C SER A 98 -42.24 -36.59 -0.20
N VAL A 99 -42.15 -35.77 0.86
CA VAL A 99 -42.68 -34.40 0.92
C VAL A 99 -41.83 -33.49 1.82
N MET A 100 -41.90 -32.18 1.57
CA MET A 100 -41.14 -31.15 2.28
C MET A 100 -41.93 -29.84 2.36
N ALA A 101 -41.78 -29.09 3.45
CA ALA A 101 -42.27 -27.71 3.54
C ALA A 101 -41.23 -26.77 4.18
N GLY A 102 -41.00 -25.61 3.55
CA GLY A 102 -40.05 -24.60 3.99
C GLY A 102 -40.56 -23.74 5.16
N PHE A 103 -39.67 -23.36 6.08
CA PHE A 103 -39.97 -22.37 7.12
C PHE A 103 -38.69 -21.73 7.67
N GLY A 104 -38.71 -20.43 7.98
CA GLY A 104 -37.51 -19.78 8.49
C GLY A 104 -36.35 -19.88 7.50
N ASN A 105 -35.18 -20.26 8.02
CA ASN A 105 -34.00 -20.60 7.22
C ASN A 105 -33.79 -22.13 7.20
N GLY A 106 -34.88 -22.89 7.02
CA GLY A 106 -34.91 -24.34 7.16
C GLY A 106 -36.10 -24.99 6.48
N ASN A 107 -36.14 -26.32 6.55
CA ASN A 107 -37.18 -27.15 5.92
C ASN A 107 -37.66 -28.24 6.88
N ILE A 108 -38.93 -28.60 6.79
CA ILE A 108 -39.53 -29.78 7.42
C ILE A 108 -39.60 -30.89 6.38
N VAL A 109 -38.91 -32.01 6.63
CA VAL A 109 -38.85 -33.16 5.71
C VAL A 109 -39.61 -34.34 6.32
N ALA A 110 -40.51 -34.94 5.55
CA ALA A 110 -41.24 -36.16 5.93
C ALA A 110 -41.17 -37.24 4.84
N GLY A 111 -41.42 -38.49 5.23
CA GLY A 111 -41.26 -39.64 4.35
C GLY A 111 -41.61 -40.98 4.98
N ASP A 112 -41.53 -42.04 4.17
CA ASP A 112 -41.65 -43.42 4.63
C ASP A 112 -40.27 -44.01 4.95
N PHE A 113 -40.16 -44.63 6.12
CA PHE A 113 -38.93 -45.20 6.66
C PHE A 113 -39.16 -46.70 6.86
N GLY A 114 -39.02 -47.46 5.78
CA GLY A 114 -39.64 -48.77 5.62
C GLY A 114 -39.08 -49.89 6.51
N GLY A 115 -39.73 -50.14 7.66
CA GLY A 115 -39.67 -51.46 8.29
C GLY A 115 -40.05 -51.56 9.77
N THR A 116 -40.04 -52.79 10.28
CA THR A 116 -40.55 -53.14 11.62
C THR A 116 -39.66 -52.63 12.77
N THR A 117 -40.06 -51.51 13.38
CA THR A 117 -39.66 -51.02 14.72
C THR A 117 -38.16 -50.93 15.04
N SER A 118 -37.28 -51.07 14.06
CA SER A 118 -35.84 -51.33 14.25
C SER A 118 -34.93 -50.53 13.31
N TYR A 119 -35.52 -49.76 12.40
CA TYR A 119 -34.81 -48.92 11.45
C TYR A 119 -34.55 -47.56 12.09
N VAL A 120 -33.33 -47.05 11.91
CA VAL A 120 -32.85 -45.82 12.55
C VAL A 120 -32.19 -44.97 11.48
N ALA A 121 -32.94 -44.02 10.91
CA ALA A 121 -32.40 -43.09 9.93
C ALA A 121 -31.38 -42.17 10.60
N THR A 122 -30.13 -42.19 10.10
CA THR A 122 -29.03 -41.41 10.68
C THR A 122 -28.54 -40.37 9.70
N PHE A 123 -28.64 -39.10 10.11
CA PHE A 123 -28.25 -37.89 9.38
C PHE A 123 -27.07 -37.24 10.11
N GLY A 124 -25.86 -37.36 9.57
CA GLY A 124 -24.63 -36.90 10.22
C GLY A 124 -24.41 -37.53 11.61
N LEU A 125 -24.47 -36.70 12.66
CA LEU A 125 -24.34 -37.14 14.06
C LEU A 125 -25.69 -37.46 14.75
N HIS A 126 -26.81 -37.29 14.06
CA HIS A 126 -28.16 -37.43 14.62
C HIS A 126 -28.86 -38.69 14.10
N SER A 127 -29.62 -39.36 14.97
CA SER A 127 -30.33 -40.61 14.65
C SER A 127 -31.79 -40.54 15.08
N ILE A 128 -32.70 -40.90 14.18
CA ILE A 128 -34.16 -40.84 14.34
C ILE A 128 -34.69 -42.27 14.43
N SER A 129 -35.62 -42.54 15.35
CA SER A 129 -36.16 -43.89 15.61
C SER A 129 -37.68 -43.86 15.85
N PRO A 130 -38.50 -44.78 15.27
CA PRO A 130 -39.97 -44.76 15.31
C PRO A 130 -40.67 -44.85 16.68
N THR A 131 -39.92 -44.80 17.79
CA THR A 131 -40.45 -44.93 19.17
C THR A 131 -39.89 -43.90 20.15
N SER A 132 -39.06 -42.96 19.68
CA SER A 132 -38.51 -41.89 20.52
C SER A 132 -39.43 -40.66 20.50
N PRO A 133 -39.63 -39.94 21.63
CA PRO A 133 -39.94 -38.52 21.54
C PRO A 133 -38.81 -37.82 20.75
N TYR A 134 -39.18 -36.83 19.93
CA TYR A 134 -38.32 -36.32 18.87
C TYR A 134 -37.11 -35.54 19.39
N HIS A 135 -36.09 -35.45 18.55
CA HIS A 135 -34.97 -34.53 18.71
C HIS A 135 -34.85 -33.71 17.43
N THR A 136 -34.84 -32.38 17.55
CA THR A 136 -34.53 -31.47 16.45
C THR A 136 -33.11 -31.72 15.95
N ALA A 137 -32.98 -32.45 14.86
CA ALA A 137 -31.72 -32.84 14.24
C ALA A 137 -31.24 -31.76 13.26
N CYS A 138 -31.11 -30.51 13.71
CA CYS A 138 -30.56 -29.43 12.88
C CYS A 138 -29.10 -29.78 12.51
N ALA A 139 -28.92 -30.21 11.26
CA ALA A 139 -27.69 -30.78 10.75
C ALA A 139 -26.67 -29.70 10.39
N GLN A 140 -26.21 -28.95 11.39
CA GLN A 140 -25.31 -27.82 11.20
C GLN A 140 -23.91 -28.26 10.77
N GLN A 141 -23.49 -27.76 9.61
CA GLN A 141 -22.14 -27.31 9.38
C GLN A 141 -22.21 -25.79 9.11
N LEU A 142 -21.27 -25.01 9.64
CA LEU A 142 -21.19 -23.53 9.51
C LEU A 142 -22.35 -22.67 10.10
N GLY A 143 -23.39 -23.28 10.68
CA GLY A 143 -24.22 -22.63 11.70
C GLY A 143 -25.28 -21.61 11.24
N ARG A 144 -25.64 -21.57 9.95
CA ARG A 144 -26.71 -20.70 9.41
C ARG A 144 -27.96 -21.43 8.87
N TYR A 145 -27.92 -22.77 8.80
CA TYR A 145 -28.95 -23.61 8.18
C TYR A 145 -29.48 -24.68 9.15
N CYS A 146 -30.76 -25.01 9.09
CA CYS A 146 -31.36 -26.09 9.90
C CYS A 146 -32.46 -26.87 9.15
N GLU A 147 -32.23 -28.16 8.91
CA GLU A 147 -33.27 -29.10 8.51
C GLU A 147 -33.94 -29.74 9.73
N PHE A 148 -35.24 -30.04 9.61
CA PHE A 148 -36.06 -30.63 10.65
C PHE A 148 -36.77 -31.86 10.10
N PHE A 149 -36.57 -33.01 10.74
CA PHE A 149 -37.03 -34.30 10.23
C PHE A 149 -38.20 -34.86 11.03
N LEU A 150 -39.33 -35.09 10.35
CA LEU A 150 -40.46 -35.83 10.90
C LEU A 150 -40.29 -37.32 10.59
N GLY A 151 -39.61 -38.02 11.50
CA GLY A 151 -39.57 -39.48 11.48
C GLY A 151 -40.95 -40.11 11.67
N SER A 152 -41.16 -41.24 11.00
CA SER A 152 -42.37 -42.10 11.09
C SER A 152 -42.79 -42.39 12.54
N VAL A 153 -44.11 -42.51 12.73
CA VAL A 153 -44.81 -42.72 14.01
C VAL A 153 -44.82 -44.20 14.44
N ASP A 154 -45.23 -44.52 15.67
CA ASP A 154 -45.17 -45.94 16.12
C ASP A 154 -46.19 -46.83 15.38
N HIS A 155 -45.66 -47.71 14.55
CA HIS A 155 -46.37 -48.72 13.77
C HIS A 155 -46.38 -50.12 14.43
N SER A 156 -46.04 -50.24 15.71
CA SER A 156 -46.03 -51.51 16.46
C SER A 156 -47.32 -52.35 16.32
N ASN A 157 -48.46 -51.73 15.99
CA ASN A 157 -49.77 -52.38 15.84
C ASN A 157 -50.54 -51.92 14.56
N GLY A 158 -49.86 -51.38 13.55
CA GLY A 158 -50.49 -50.81 12.36
C GLY A 158 -49.50 -50.41 11.26
N TYR A 159 -49.90 -49.47 10.40
CA TYR A 159 -49.03 -48.74 9.47
C TYR A 159 -49.66 -47.38 9.12
N SER A 160 -48.86 -46.40 8.72
CA SER A 160 -49.33 -45.19 8.03
C SER A 160 -48.29 -44.70 7.02
N PHE A 161 -48.73 -43.85 6.12
CA PHE A 161 -47.87 -43.09 5.21
C PHE A 161 -48.10 -41.60 5.47
N VAL A 162 -47.08 -40.77 5.28
CA VAL A 162 -47.26 -39.31 5.16
C VAL A 162 -47.46 -39.04 3.68
N ASN A 163 -48.64 -38.54 3.32
CA ASN A 163 -48.90 -38.11 1.95
C ASN A 163 -48.38 -36.68 1.76
N ASP A 164 -48.54 -35.82 2.77
CA ASP A 164 -48.12 -34.42 2.71
C ASP A 164 -47.81 -33.78 4.09
N VAL A 165 -47.07 -32.67 4.11
CA VAL A 165 -46.66 -31.90 5.27
C VAL A 165 -46.74 -30.38 5.04
N GLY A 166 -47.54 -29.68 5.84
CA GLY A 166 -47.53 -28.21 5.91
C GLY A 166 -46.69 -27.68 7.09
N ALA A 167 -46.00 -26.56 6.90
CA ALA A 167 -45.21 -25.89 7.93
C ALA A 167 -45.83 -24.55 8.38
N GLY A 168 -45.88 -24.30 9.69
CA GLY A 168 -46.27 -23.01 10.25
C GLY A 168 -45.08 -22.10 10.50
N MET A 169 -45.30 -20.77 10.52
CA MET A 169 -44.22 -19.78 10.66
C MET A 169 -43.38 -19.90 11.95
N GLY A 170 -43.90 -20.57 13.00
CA GLY A 170 -43.15 -20.85 14.23
C GLY A 170 -42.28 -22.11 14.18
N GLY A 171 -42.35 -22.90 13.11
CA GLY A 171 -41.69 -24.20 12.93
C GLY A 171 -42.52 -25.40 13.36
N GLU A 172 -43.76 -25.20 13.81
CA GLU A 172 -44.73 -26.27 13.98
C GLU A 172 -45.08 -26.94 12.65
N ALA A 173 -45.17 -28.27 12.63
CA ALA A 173 -45.53 -29.03 11.44
C ALA A 173 -46.94 -29.61 11.54
N VAL A 174 -47.57 -29.81 10.39
CA VAL A 174 -48.85 -30.51 10.27
C VAL A 174 -48.71 -31.56 9.18
N ILE A 175 -48.93 -32.84 9.51
CA ILE A 175 -48.84 -33.95 8.56
C ILE A 175 -50.21 -34.55 8.25
N GLY A 176 -50.43 -34.80 6.95
CA GLY A 176 -51.56 -35.53 6.41
C GLY A 176 -51.14 -36.88 5.86
N GLY A 177 -52.07 -37.84 5.88
CA GLY A 177 -51.89 -39.08 5.15
C GLY A 177 -52.99 -40.11 5.40
N PHE A 178 -52.62 -41.37 5.23
CA PHE A 178 -53.47 -42.54 5.36
C PHE A 178 -52.87 -43.56 6.32
N TYR A 179 -53.70 -44.22 7.15
CA TYR A 179 -53.26 -45.21 8.14
C TYR A 179 -54.23 -46.39 8.28
N SER A 180 -53.71 -47.54 8.74
CA SER A 180 -54.51 -48.71 9.07
C SER A 180 -54.00 -49.44 10.32
N GLY A 181 -54.89 -50.14 11.03
CA GLY A 181 -54.59 -50.72 12.34
C GLY A 181 -54.52 -49.65 13.45
N SER A 182 -53.65 -49.84 14.43
CA SER A 182 -53.45 -48.90 15.56
C SER A 182 -52.06 -48.28 15.50
N VAL A 183 -52.00 -46.95 15.60
CA VAL A 183 -50.80 -46.13 15.40
C VAL A 183 -50.68 -45.12 16.54
N GLN A 184 -49.46 -44.76 16.98
CA GLN A 184 -49.25 -43.80 18.08
C GLN A 184 -48.47 -42.54 17.68
N PHE A 185 -49.09 -41.39 17.93
CA PHE A 185 -48.56 -40.05 17.75
C PHE A 185 -48.13 -39.53 19.12
N GLY A 186 -46.90 -39.86 19.52
CA GLY A 186 -46.40 -39.57 20.87
C GLY A 186 -47.21 -40.28 21.96
N ILE A 187 -47.97 -39.53 22.75
CA ILE A 187 -48.86 -40.08 23.79
C ILE A 187 -50.29 -40.37 23.32
N GLN A 188 -50.63 -40.00 22.07
CA GLN A 188 -51.96 -40.16 21.50
C GLN A 188 -51.98 -41.38 20.57
N SER A 189 -53.13 -42.04 20.43
CA SER A 189 -53.28 -43.16 19.52
C SER A 189 -54.61 -43.13 18.81
N ILE A 190 -54.55 -43.27 17.49
CA ILE A 190 -55.70 -43.42 16.59
C ILE A 190 -55.76 -44.87 16.10
N THR A 191 -56.94 -45.34 15.71
CA THR A 191 -57.15 -46.72 15.26
C THR A 191 -58.14 -46.75 14.11
N SER A 192 -57.80 -47.47 13.04
CA SER A 192 -58.59 -47.65 11.83
C SER A 192 -59.00 -49.13 11.68
N GLN A 193 -60.16 -49.37 11.07
CA GLN A 193 -60.63 -50.73 10.74
C GLN A 193 -60.66 -51.04 9.24
N ALA A 194 -60.60 -50.01 8.38
CA ALA A 194 -60.72 -50.16 6.93
C ALA A 194 -59.59 -49.50 6.13
N GLY A 195 -58.79 -48.64 6.77
CA GLY A 195 -57.84 -47.73 6.13
C GLY A 195 -58.45 -46.33 6.05
N ASP A 196 -58.01 -45.42 6.92
CA ASP A 196 -58.60 -44.09 7.10
C ASP A 196 -57.54 -42.98 7.01
N GLY A 197 -57.96 -41.76 6.71
CA GLY A 197 -57.11 -40.58 6.70
C GLY A 197 -56.80 -40.10 8.11
N TYR A 198 -55.68 -39.39 8.27
CA TYR A 198 -55.32 -38.72 9.52
C TYR A 198 -54.74 -37.33 9.28
N LEU A 199 -54.87 -36.49 10.30
CA LEU A 199 -54.25 -35.18 10.39
C LEU A 199 -53.61 -35.04 11.77
N ALA A 200 -52.34 -34.67 11.87
CA ALA A 200 -51.65 -34.49 13.15
C ALA A 200 -50.72 -33.26 13.14
N LYS A 201 -50.63 -32.56 14.28
CA LYS A 201 -49.79 -31.36 14.45
C LYS A 201 -48.71 -31.58 15.51
N THR A 202 -47.51 -31.07 15.26
CA THR A 202 -46.40 -31.02 16.22
C THR A 202 -46.19 -29.63 16.80
N ASP A 203 -45.39 -29.52 17.86
CA ASP A 203 -44.71 -28.28 18.22
C ASP A 203 -43.45 -28.08 17.34
N PRO A 204 -42.77 -26.91 17.41
CA PRO A 204 -41.51 -26.66 16.70
C PRO A 204 -40.31 -27.52 17.11
N PHE A 205 -40.49 -28.46 18.05
CA PHE A 205 -39.49 -29.44 18.45
C PHE A 205 -39.84 -30.87 17.95
N GLY A 206 -40.92 -31.00 17.15
CA GLY A 206 -41.41 -32.26 16.59
C GLY A 206 -42.34 -33.05 17.53
N ASN A 207 -42.69 -32.57 18.72
CA ASN A 207 -43.57 -33.31 19.63
C ASN A 207 -45.03 -33.19 19.18
N PHE A 208 -45.70 -34.33 18.92
CA PHE A 208 -47.13 -34.32 18.59
C PHE A 208 -47.99 -33.68 19.69
N MET A 209 -48.67 -32.60 19.32
CA MET A 209 -49.64 -31.88 20.14
C MET A 209 -51.01 -32.58 20.09
N TRP A 210 -51.43 -33.02 18.90
CA TRP A 210 -52.67 -33.75 18.68
C TRP A 210 -52.66 -34.55 17.37
N ALA A 211 -53.51 -35.57 17.31
CA ALA A 211 -53.81 -36.33 16.10
C ALA A 211 -55.31 -36.63 15.97
N HIS A 212 -55.85 -36.43 14.78
CA HIS A 212 -57.24 -36.68 14.41
C HIS A 212 -57.32 -37.73 13.29
N SER A 213 -58.44 -38.44 13.26
CA SER A 213 -58.73 -39.52 12.31
C SER A 213 -60.00 -39.19 11.55
N HIS A 214 -59.95 -39.26 10.23
CA HIS A 214 -61.10 -39.07 9.34
C HIS A 214 -61.82 -40.40 9.16
N ALA A 215 -62.26 -40.97 10.28
CA ALA A 215 -62.68 -42.37 10.39
C ALA A 215 -63.90 -42.67 9.50
N THR A 216 -63.74 -43.64 8.60
CA THR A 216 -64.84 -44.17 7.81
C THR A 216 -65.62 -45.25 8.55
N THR A 217 -66.93 -45.30 8.30
CA THR A 217 -67.83 -46.25 8.93
C THR A 217 -68.54 -47.10 7.87
N GLY A 218 -68.28 -48.41 7.86
CA GLY A 218 -68.95 -49.33 6.95
C GLY A 218 -68.22 -50.65 6.71
N THR A 219 -68.16 -51.04 5.43
CA THR A 219 -67.54 -52.27 4.94
C THR A 219 -66.05 -52.11 4.66
N ASN A 220 -65.35 -53.21 4.42
CA ASN A 220 -63.91 -53.30 4.09
C ASN A 220 -63.50 -52.67 2.72
N ASN A 221 -64.31 -51.76 2.20
CA ASN A 221 -64.13 -51.01 0.95
C ASN A 221 -64.31 -49.50 1.17
N ASN A 222 -64.74 -49.08 2.36
CA ASN A 222 -64.82 -47.69 2.77
C ASN A 222 -63.40 -47.25 3.19
N THR A 223 -62.94 -46.10 2.72
CA THR A 223 -61.60 -45.57 3.03
C THR A 223 -61.60 -44.06 2.96
N SER A 224 -60.63 -43.42 3.60
CA SER A 224 -60.33 -42.00 3.43
C SER A 224 -58.82 -41.78 3.42
N SER A 225 -58.37 -40.68 2.84
CA SER A 225 -56.99 -40.19 2.89
C SER A 225 -57.00 -38.69 3.12
N VAL A 226 -55.92 -38.16 3.70
CA VAL A 226 -55.53 -36.76 3.51
C VAL A 226 -54.41 -36.80 2.49
N ASP A 227 -54.53 -36.04 1.40
CA ASP A 227 -53.63 -36.14 0.26
C ASP A 227 -52.79 -34.87 0.07
N ALA A 228 -53.28 -33.70 0.52
CA ALA A 228 -52.52 -32.44 0.61
C ALA A 228 -52.96 -31.61 1.85
N VAL A 229 -52.03 -30.82 2.42
CA VAL A 229 -52.13 -30.12 3.73
C VAL A 229 -51.31 -28.82 3.74
N GLU A 230 -51.97 -27.69 3.93
CA GLU A 230 -51.29 -26.38 4.08
C GLU A 230 -51.89 -25.56 5.25
N LEU A 231 -51.26 -24.43 5.58
CA LEU A 231 -51.68 -23.51 6.63
C LEU A 231 -51.88 -22.10 6.07
N ASP A 232 -52.97 -21.44 6.43
CA ASP A 232 -53.18 -20.03 6.08
C ASP A 232 -52.37 -19.07 6.96
N MET A 233 -52.40 -17.77 6.64
CA MET A 233 -51.72 -16.72 7.43
C MET A 233 -52.23 -16.56 8.88
N ASN A 234 -53.32 -17.21 9.29
CA ASN A 234 -53.78 -17.28 10.68
C ASN A 234 -53.21 -18.52 11.41
N GLY A 235 -52.56 -19.43 10.69
CA GLY A 235 -52.11 -20.75 11.12
C GLY A 235 -53.19 -21.82 11.08
N ASP A 236 -54.39 -21.51 10.55
CA ASP A 236 -55.47 -22.48 10.37
C ASP A 236 -55.14 -23.43 9.22
N ILE A 237 -55.50 -24.71 9.38
CA ILE A 237 -55.04 -25.79 8.52
C ILE A 237 -56.11 -26.07 7.46
N ILE A 238 -55.73 -26.03 6.18
CA ILE A 238 -56.55 -26.47 5.07
C ILE A 238 -56.05 -27.85 4.64
N ILE A 239 -56.97 -28.76 4.34
CA ILE A 239 -56.65 -30.09 3.83
C ILE A 239 -57.54 -30.47 2.64
N ALA A 240 -56.99 -31.27 1.73
CA ALA A 240 -57.72 -31.89 0.63
C ALA A 240 -57.45 -33.41 0.58
N GLY A 241 -58.38 -34.17 0.03
CA GLY A 241 -58.16 -35.60 -0.24
C GLY A 241 -59.38 -36.38 -0.70
N ALA A 242 -59.25 -37.71 -0.76
CA ALA A 242 -60.29 -38.63 -1.20
C ALA A 242 -61.03 -39.34 -0.05
N PHE A 243 -62.30 -39.70 -0.26
CA PHE A 243 -63.08 -40.54 0.65
C PHE A 243 -64.11 -41.45 -0.04
N ASN A 244 -64.47 -42.56 0.63
CA ASN A 244 -65.50 -43.50 0.22
C ASN A 244 -66.34 -43.96 1.42
N GLY A 245 -67.66 -43.82 1.32
CA GLY A 245 -68.60 -44.15 2.39
C GLY A 245 -68.87 -42.99 3.35
N ASN A 246 -69.22 -43.32 4.60
CA ASN A 246 -69.55 -42.37 5.66
C ASN A 246 -68.30 -42.02 6.49
N THR A 247 -67.83 -40.77 6.40
CA THR A 247 -66.54 -40.30 6.95
C THR A 247 -66.77 -39.23 8.00
N ASP A 248 -66.17 -39.37 9.18
CA ASP A 248 -66.29 -38.42 10.30
C ASP A 248 -65.09 -37.46 10.38
N PHE A 249 -65.32 -36.17 10.16
CA PHE A 249 -64.33 -35.09 10.20
C PHE A 249 -64.33 -34.37 11.56
N GLY A 250 -64.27 -35.12 12.66
CA GLY A 250 -64.23 -34.56 14.02
C GLY A 250 -65.60 -34.16 14.59
N GLY A 251 -66.68 -34.82 14.17
CA GLY A 251 -68.06 -34.60 14.62
C GLY A 251 -69.03 -34.26 13.47
N THR A 252 -68.50 -33.91 12.29
CA THR A 252 -69.27 -33.69 11.06
C THR A 252 -69.08 -34.88 10.13
N ILE A 253 -70.17 -35.57 9.79
CA ILE A 253 -70.14 -36.75 8.92
C ILE A 253 -70.65 -36.39 7.52
N ILE A 254 -69.82 -36.62 6.49
CA ILE A 254 -70.21 -36.60 5.07
C ILE A 254 -70.27 -38.02 4.50
N SER A 255 -70.87 -38.21 3.32
CA SER A 255 -71.22 -39.55 2.82
C SER A 255 -71.22 -39.66 1.29
N ALA A 256 -70.30 -40.45 0.72
CA ALA A 256 -70.22 -40.72 -0.72
C ALA A 256 -70.47 -42.20 -1.04
N SER A 257 -71.21 -42.47 -2.13
CA SER A 257 -71.52 -43.84 -2.60
C SER A 257 -70.50 -44.44 -3.58
N SER A 258 -69.54 -43.61 -3.98
CA SER A 258 -68.35 -43.89 -4.79
C SER A 258 -67.17 -43.15 -4.13
N PRO A 259 -65.93 -43.27 -4.62
CA PRO A 259 -64.93 -42.26 -4.32
C PRO A 259 -65.48 -40.86 -4.66
N SER A 260 -65.26 -39.91 -3.74
CA SER A 260 -65.44 -38.47 -3.93
C SER A 260 -64.26 -37.77 -3.29
N LEU A 261 -64.03 -36.52 -3.65
CA LEU A 261 -63.04 -35.66 -3.03
C LEU A 261 -63.68 -34.80 -1.94
N TYR A 262 -62.88 -34.30 -1.01
CA TYR A 262 -63.29 -33.30 -0.02
C TYR A 262 -62.22 -32.23 0.14
N VAL A 263 -62.65 -31.08 0.66
CA VAL A 263 -61.76 -30.03 1.18
C VAL A 263 -62.29 -29.64 2.56
N ALA A 264 -61.41 -29.43 3.53
CA ALA A 264 -61.78 -29.08 4.90
C ALA A 264 -60.80 -28.06 5.51
N LYS A 265 -61.30 -27.25 6.44
CA LYS A 265 -60.50 -26.30 7.23
C LYS A 265 -60.64 -26.55 8.73
N TYR A 266 -59.53 -26.48 9.45
CA TYR A 266 -59.40 -26.76 10.88
C TYR A 266 -58.71 -25.61 11.63
N ASP A 267 -59.10 -25.40 12.89
CA ASP A 267 -58.48 -24.45 13.81
C ASP A 267 -57.02 -24.85 14.09
N GLY A 268 -56.10 -23.96 13.74
CA GLY A 268 -54.65 -24.19 13.79
C GLY A 268 -54.07 -24.46 15.19
N ASN A 269 -54.80 -24.07 16.23
CA ASN A 269 -54.36 -24.12 17.62
C ASN A 269 -54.90 -25.37 18.35
N ASN A 270 -56.12 -25.81 18.00
CA ASN A 270 -56.83 -26.85 18.75
C ASN A 270 -57.43 -27.99 17.91
N GLY A 271 -57.27 -28.00 16.59
CA GLY A 271 -57.65 -29.12 15.73
C GLY A 271 -59.15 -29.32 15.54
N GLN A 272 -60.00 -28.36 15.93
CA GLN A 272 -61.44 -28.42 15.66
C GLN A 272 -61.77 -28.07 14.22
N LEU A 273 -62.67 -28.83 13.60
CA LEU A 273 -63.19 -28.54 12.27
C LEU A 273 -63.93 -27.19 12.25
N ILE A 274 -63.56 -26.32 11.31
CA ILE A 274 -64.27 -25.07 11.00
C ILE A 274 -65.32 -25.33 9.92
N TRP A 275 -64.94 -25.95 8.80
CA TRP A 275 -65.85 -26.40 7.73
C TRP A 275 -65.29 -27.59 6.94
N VAL A 276 -66.18 -28.36 6.29
CA VAL A 276 -65.84 -29.40 5.30
C VAL A 276 -66.87 -29.37 4.16
N MET A 277 -66.41 -29.58 2.93
CA MET A 277 -67.26 -29.73 1.75
C MET A 277 -67.02 -31.07 1.04
N ASP A 278 -68.10 -31.67 0.51
CA ASP A 278 -68.05 -32.78 -0.46
C ASP A 278 -67.83 -32.17 -1.85
N GLY A 279 -66.83 -32.67 -2.56
CA GLY A 279 -66.19 -32.00 -3.67
C GLY A 279 -66.64 -32.47 -5.04
N GLY A 280 -66.39 -33.73 -5.40
CA GLY A 280 -66.41 -34.12 -6.82
C GLY A 280 -66.61 -35.61 -7.10
N THR A 281 -67.85 -36.01 -7.34
CA THR A 281 -68.14 -37.30 -8.01
C THR A 281 -67.61 -37.29 -9.44
N GLY A 282 -66.76 -38.25 -9.81
CA GLY A 282 -66.17 -38.37 -11.15
C GLY A 282 -64.64 -38.19 -11.17
N SER A 283 -64.09 -37.53 -10.15
CA SER A 283 -62.65 -37.39 -9.96
C SER A 283 -61.97 -38.72 -9.55
N THR A 284 -60.65 -38.74 -9.65
CA THR A 284 -59.80 -39.91 -9.32
C THR A 284 -58.96 -39.68 -8.07
N GLY A 285 -58.45 -38.45 -7.87
CA GLY A 285 -57.62 -38.08 -6.71
C GLY A 285 -57.32 -36.59 -6.66
N ILE A 286 -56.83 -36.15 -5.49
CA ILE A 286 -56.07 -34.91 -5.30
C ILE A 286 -54.60 -35.19 -5.62
N LEU A 287 -53.85 -34.16 -5.99
CA LEU A 287 -52.40 -34.19 -6.08
C LEU A 287 -51.74 -33.11 -5.24
N ASP A 288 -52.34 -31.91 -5.17
CA ASP A 288 -51.75 -30.78 -4.44
C ASP A 288 -52.79 -29.73 -3.97
N LEU A 289 -52.36 -28.81 -3.12
CA LEU A 289 -53.14 -27.76 -2.47
C LEU A 289 -52.26 -26.51 -2.26
N HIS A 290 -52.72 -25.35 -2.74
CA HIS A 290 -52.13 -24.06 -2.37
C HIS A 290 -53.16 -23.11 -1.71
N VAL A 291 -52.70 -22.23 -0.83
CA VAL A 291 -53.50 -21.27 -0.05
C VAL A 291 -52.85 -19.89 -0.15
N SER A 292 -53.45 -19.04 -0.99
CA SER A 292 -52.89 -17.73 -1.33
C SER A 292 -52.70 -16.83 -0.12
N MET A 293 -51.88 -15.78 -0.28
CA MET A 293 -51.70 -14.75 0.75
C MET A 293 -52.99 -14.00 1.13
N THR A 294 -54.08 -14.18 0.38
CA THR A 294 -55.42 -13.63 0.71
C THR A 294 -56.34 -14.64 1.42
N GLY A 295 -55.92 -15.91 1.50
CA GLY A 295 -56.69 -17.03 2.05
C GLY A 295 -57.66 -17.67 1.05
N GLU A 296 -57.49 -17.42 -0.25
CA GLU A 296 -58.11 -18.20 -1.32
C GLU A 296 -57.43 -19.56 -1.42
N ILE A 297 -58.18 -20.61 -1.72
CA ILE A 297 -57.73 -22.01 -1.63
C ILE A 297 -57.79 -22.61 -3.03
N ILE A 298 -56.64 -23.00 -3.57
CA ILE A 298 -56.44 -23.53 -4.92
C ILE A 298 -56.13 -25.02 -4.79
N VAL A 299 -56.96 -25.88 -5.39
CA VAL A 299 -56.84 -27.33 -5.20
C VAL A 299 -56.56 -28.03 -6.53
N GLY A 300 -55.45 -28.75 -6.59
CA GLY A 300 -55.02 -29.55 -7.73
C GLY A 300 -55.50 -31.00 -7.66
N GLY A 301 -56.06 -31.51 -8.74
CA GLY A 301 -56.41 -32.92 -8.84
C GLY A 301 -56.61 -33.40 -10.27
N TYR A 302 -56.94 -34.69 -10.42
CA TYR A 302 -57.06 -35.33 -11.74
C TYR A 302 -58.28 -36.23 -11.85
N ALA A 303 -58.92 -36.21 -13.02
CA ALA A 303 -60.17 -36.89 -13.30
C ALA A 303 -60.11 -37.75 -14.57
N GLN A 304 -60.87 -38.84 -14.56
CA GLN A 304 -61.15 -39.70 -15.71
C GLN A 304 -62.61 -39.57 -16.20
N ASN A 305 -63.45 -38.84 -15.47
CA ASN A 305 -64.86 -38.62 -15.77
C ASN A 305 -65.25 -37.20 -15.34
N ALA A 306 -66.28 -36.64 -15.97
CA ALA A 306 -66.77 -35.29 -15.69
C ALA A 306 -66.99 -35.04 -14.18
N ILE A 307 -66.50 -33.89 -13.71
CA ILE A 307 -66.35 -33.51 -12.31
C ILE A 307 -67.31 -32.37 -11.97
N THR A 308 -67.86 -32.35 -10.76
CA THR A 308 -68.87 -31.34 -10.37
C THR A 308 -68.67 -30.84 -8.95
N PHE A 309 -68.08 -29.64 -8.82
CA PHE A 309 -67.92 -28.94 -7.54
C PHE A 309 -69.01 -27.89 -7.36
N GLY A 310 -69.90 -28.11 -6.39
CA GLY A 310 -71.01 -27.19 -6.06
C GLY A 310 -72.05 -27.04 -7.18
N GLN A 311 -71.85 -26.05 -8.06
CA GLN A 311 -72.64 -25.84 -9.28
C GLN A 311 -71.79 -25.83 -10.56
N GLN A 312 -70.46 -25.82 -10.46
CA GLN A 312 -69.55 -25.89 -11.61
C GLN A 312 -69.44 -27.33 -12.12
N LEU A 313 -69.23 -27.51 -13.41
CA LEU A 313 -69.12 -28.81 -14.09
C LEU A 313 -67.99 -28.75 -15.12
N TYR A 314 -66.90 -29.46 -14.87
CA TYR A 314 -65.89 -29.76 -15.88
C TYR A 314 -66.25 -31.06 -16.62
N SER A 315 -65.86 -31.19 -17.89
CA SER A 315 -66.14 -32.38 -18.72
C SER A 315 -64.92 -32.70 -19.56
N ASN A 316 -64.34 -33.87 -19.31
CA ASN A 316 -63.02 -34.25 -19.81
C ASN A 316 -62.91 -34.26 -21.34
N ALA A 317 -61.77 -33.79 -21.82
CA ALA A 317 -61.31 -33.86 -23.20
C ALA A 317 -60.41 -35.07 -23.46
N GLY A 318 -59.52 -35.42 -22.51
CA GLY A 318 -58.52 -36.48 -22.64
C GLY A 318 -58.92 -37.84 -22.05
N LEU A 319 -57.91 -38.69 -21.82
CA LEU A 319 -58.03 -39.93 -21.05
C LEU A 319 -57.93 -39.68 -19.54
N VAL A 320 -57.07 -38.72 -19.17
CA VAL A 320 -56.88 -38.20 -17.82
C VAL A 320 -56.63 -36.70 -17.98
N ASP A 321 -57.46 -35.90 -17.32
CA ASP A 321 -57.33 -34.44 -17.32
C ASP A 321 -57.09 -33.95 -15.89
N SER A 322 -56.31 -32.88 -15.75
CA SER A 322 -56.17 -32.17 -14.48
C SER A 322 -57.28 -31.14 -14.31
N PHE A 323 -57.57 -30.76 -13.08
CA PHE A 323 -58.42 -29.62 -12.76
C PHE A 323 -57.79 -28.77 -11.66
N ILE A 324 -58.11 -27.48 -11.70
CA ILE A 324 -57.83 -26.49 -10.66
C ILE A 324 -59.17 -26.01 -10.14
N LEU A 325 -59.31 -26.00 -8.82
CA LEU A 325 -60.49 -25.59 -8.09
C LEU A 325 -60.14 -24.46 -7.13
N GLU A 326 -60.64 -23.26 -7.40
CA GLU A 326 -60.53 -22.12 -6.47
C GLU A 326 -61.74 -22.10 -5.52
N LEU A 327 -61.48 -21.92 -4.22
CA LEU A 327 -62.47 -21.74 -3.16
C LEU A 327 -62.16 -20.47 -2.35
N ASP A 328 -63.19 -19.74 -1.92
CA ASP A 328 -63.00 -18.66 -0.96
C ASP A 328 -62.59 -19.18 0.44
N THR A 329 -62.14 -18.27 1.31
CA THR A 329 -61.83 -18.52 2.74
C THR A 329 -62.90 -19.31 3.53
N ASN A 330 -64.13 -19.40 3.04
CA ASN A 330 -65.28 -20.06 3.67
C ASN A 330 -65.64 -21.42 3.01
N GLY A 331 -64.85 -21.88 2.03
CA GLY A 331 -65.10 -23.11 1.28
C GLY A 331 -66.17 -22.98 0.20
N VAL A 332 -66.38 -21.78 -0.36
CA VAL A 332 -67.32 -21.55 -1.47
C VAL A 332 -66.58 -21.56 -2.80
N VAL A 333 -66.99 -22.46 -3.69
CA VAL A 333 -66.45 -22.61 -5.06
C VAL A 333 -66.54 -21.30 -5.85
N VAL A 334 -65.38 -20.83 -6.31
CA VAL A 334 -65.21 -19.67 -7.19
C VAL A 334 -65.20 -20.13 -8.65
N SER A 335 -64.21 -20.94 -9.03
CA SER A 335 -64.02 -21.49 -10.38
C SER A 335 -63.97 -23.02 -10.39
N LEU A 336 -63.76 -23.61 -11.57
CA LEU A 336 -63.39 -25.02 -11.76
C LEU A 336 -62.92 -25.16 -13.21
N ASP A 337 -61.61 -25.01 -13.41
CA ASP A 337 -60.98 -25.01 -14.72
C ASP A 337 -60.16 -26.30 -14.89
N GLY A 338 -59.86 -26.69 -16.14
CA GLY A 338 -59.33 -28.03 -16.38
C GLY A 338 -58.60 -28.24 -17.69
N TYR A 339 -57.50 -28.98 -17.57
CA TYR A 339 -56.40 -29.11 -18.51
C TYR A 339 -56.40 -30.52 -19.08
N GLY A 340 -56.70 -30.64 -20.38
CA GLY A 340 -56.92 -31.93 -21.02
C GLY A 340 -56.67 -31.87 -22.53
N VAL A 341 -56.03 -32.91 -23.05
CA VAL A 341 -55.67 -33.04 -24.47
C VAL A 341 -56.36 -34.26 -25.08
N PRO A 342 -57.07 -34.16 -26.22
CA PRO A 342 -57.91 -35.24 -26.71
C PRO A 342 -57.20 -36.58 -26.97
N ASN A 343 -57.63 -37.61 -26.23
CA ASN A 343 -57.05 -38.97 -26.17
C ASN A 343 -55.67 -39.10 -25.50
N GLU A 344 -55.15 -38.04 -24.90
CA GLU A 344 -53.86 -38.02 -24.18
C GLU A 344 -54.08 -37.90 -22.66
N GLN A 345 -52.99 -37.74 -21.91
CA GLN A 345 -52.98 -37.54 -20.46
C GLN A 345 -52.36 -36.18 -20.12
N VAL A 346 -52.94 -35.45 -19.17
CA VAL A 346 -52.37 -34.23 -18.58
C VAL A 346 -52.49 -34.33 -17.06
N ILE A 347 -51.36 -34.33 -16.36
CA ILE A 347 -51.30 -34.35 -14.90
C ILE A 347 -50.44 -33.20 -14.39
N ILE A 348 -51.05 -32.25 -13.67
CA ILE A 348 -50.40 -31.28 -12.78
C ILE A 348 -50.09 -32.01 -11.48
N PHE A 349 -48.83 -32.02 -11.05
CA PHE A 349 -48.38 -32.68 -9.82
C PHE A 349 -48.17 -31.70 -8.66
N SER A 350 -47.83 -30.44 -8.94
CA SER A 350 -47.54 -29.41 -7.92
C SER A 350 -47.92 -28.01 -8.41
N ILE A 351 -48.27 -27.14 -7.47
CA ILE A 351 -48.86 -25.81 -7.60
C ILE A 351 -48.15 -24.83 -6.65
N ALA A 352 -47.70 -23.68 -7.15
CA ALA A 352 -47.17 -22.59 -6.34
C ALA A 352 -47.71 -21.23 -6.79
N GLU A 353 -47.80 -20.26 -5.88
CA GLU A 353 -48.23 -18.88 -6.19
C GLU A 353 -47.16 -17.87 -5.77
N ASP A 354 -46.86 -16.87 -6.61
CA ASP A 354 -45.93 -15.80 -6.25
C ASP A 354 -46.58 -14.68 -5.42
N MET A 355 -45.75 -13.77 -4.88
CA MET A 355 -46.22 -12.62 -4.07
C MET A 355 -47.11 -11.61 -4.84
N THR A 356 -47.31 -11.79 -6.14
CA THR A 356 -48.18 -10.96 -7.00
C THR A 356 -49.47 -11.68 -7.41
N GLY A 357 -49.57 -12.99 -7.13
CA GLY A 357 -50.71 -13.86 -7.45
C GLY A 357 -50.54 -14.68 -8.72
N ASN A 358 -49.36 -14.73 -9.34
CA ASN A 358 -49.16 -15.59 -10.52
C ASN A 358 -49.11 -17.05 -10.08
N LEU A 359 -49.93 -17.89 -10.71
CA LEU A 359 -50.07 -19.31 -10.40
C LEU A 359 -49.16 -20.14 -11.30
N TYR A 360 -48.35 -21.01 -10.70
CA TYR A 360 -47.39 -21.87 -11.38
C TYR A 360 -47.85 -23.33 -11.27
N LEU A 361 -48.03 -23.98 -12.42
CA LEU A 361 -48.59 -25.34 -12.52
C LEU A 361 -47.56 -26.26 -13.18
N ALA A 362 -46.97 -27.17 -12.40
CA ALA A 362 -45.93 -28.08 -12.87
C ALA A 362 -46.46 -29.51 -13.04
N GLY A 363 -46.05 -30.21 -14.11
CA GLY A 363 -46.60 -31.53 -14.41
C GLY A 363 -45.99 -32.26 -15.61
N GLY A 364 -46.77 -33.18 -16.17
CA GLY A 364 -46.47 -33.89 -17.42
C GLY A 364 -47.69 -34.04 -18.35
N PHE A 365 -47.48 -33.89 -19.66
CA PHE A 365 -48.54 -33.82 -20.67
C PHE A 365 -48.19 -34.57 -21.96
N GLY A 366 -49.22 -35.12 -22.62
CA GLY A 366 -49.13 -35.67 -23.97
C GLY A 366 -49.81 -34.79 -25.03
N GLY A 367 -49.36 -34.89 -26.27
CA GLY A 367 -49.95 -34.18 -27.42
C GLY A 367 -49.69 -32.66 -27.42
N THR A 368 -50.74 -31.85 -27.54
CA THR A 368 -50.67 -30.38 -27.65
C THR A 368 -51.62 -29.73 -26.66
N LEU A 369 -51.08 -29.03 -25.65
CA LEU A 369 -51.82 -28.29 -24.63
C LEU A 369 -51.77 -26.79 -24.93
N GLN A 370 -52.86 -26.04 -24.68
CA GLN A 370 -52.97 -24.62 -25.06
C GLN A 370 -53.75 -23.83 -24.01
N GLY A 371 -53.33 -22.58 -23.78
CA GLY A 371 -53.96 -21.67 -22.83
C GLY A 371 -53.93 -20.21 -23.28
N PRO A 372 -54.18 -19.25 -22.37
CA PRO A 372 -54.26 -17.82 -22.70
C PRO A 372 -52.89 -17.22 -23.10
N GLY A 373 -52.51 -17.38 -24.37
CA GLY A 373 -51.31 -16.78 -24.97
C GLY A 373 -50.21 -17.77 -25.37
N TRP A 374 -50.25 -18.99 -24.84
CA TRP A 374 -49.23 -20.03 -25.01
C TRP A 374 -49.78 -21.33 -25.62
N SER A 375 -48.90 -22.16 -26.18
CA SER A 375 -49.25 -23.46 -26.80
C SER A 375 -48.04 -24.39 -26.77
N LEU A 376 -48.08 -25.41 -25.91
CA LEU A 376 -47.04 -26.44 -25.78
C LEU A 376 -47.34 -27.67 -26.64
N SER A 377 -46.31 -28.44 -26.99
CA SER A 377 -46.49 -29.75 -27.66
C SER A 377 -45.40 -30.72 -27.26
N ALA A 378 -45.79 -31.87 -26.71
CA ALA A 378 -44.89 -32.96 -26.37
C ALA A 378 -44.21 -33.45 -27.66
N SER A 379 -42.88 -33.53 -27.62
CA SER A 379 -42.01 -33.65 -28.79
C SER A 379 -40.85 -34.61 -28.60
N GLN A 380 -40.47 -34.93 -27.35
CA GLN A 380 -39.35 -35.82 -27.04
C GLN A 380 -39.84 -37.25 -26.72
N GLY A 381 -40.88 -37.37 -25.88
CA GLY A 381 -41.43 -38.63 -25.37
C GLY A 381 -42.89 -38.87 -25.79
N ASN A 382 -43.60 -39.69 -25.00
CA ASN A 382 -45.08 -39.75 -25.06
C ASN A 382 -45.73 -38.75 -24.08
N LEU A 383 -45.05 -38.50 -22.96
CA LEU A 383 -45.34 -37.45 -22.02
C LEU A 383 -44.04 -36.65 -21.86
N ASP A 384 -44.11 -35.34 -22.10
CA ASP A 384 -43.03 -34.40 -21.77
C ASP A 384 -43.43 -33.66 -20.48
N ALA A 385 -42.46 -33.14 -19.73
CA ALA A 385 -42.72 -32.31 -18.56
C ALA A 385 -43.14 -30.89 -18.98
N PHE A 386 -43.99 -30.23 -18.19
CA PHE A 386 -44.42 -28.85 -18.44
C PHE A 386 -44.45 -28.01 -17.17
N LEU A 387 -44.21 -26.70 -17.35
CA LEU A 387 -44.55 -25.65 -16.41
C LEU A 387 -45.46 -24.64 -17.12
N ILE A 388 -46.55 -24.23 -16.49
CA ILE A 388 -47.39 -23.10 -16.93
C ILE A 388 -47.32 -22.01 -15.85
N MET A 389 -47.21 -20.75 -16.25
CA MET A 389 -47.47 -19.58 -15.40
C MET A 389 -48.77 -18.91 -15.87
N GLU A 390 -49.75 -18.79 -14.98
CA GLU A 390 -51.02 -18.10 -15.23
C GLU A 390 -51.18 -16.87 -14.31
N PRO A 391 -51.20 -15.63 -14.85
CA PRO A 391 -51.33 -14.42 -14.04
C PRO A 391 -52.81 -14.12 -13.71
N PRO A 392 -53.11 -13.44 -12.58
CA PRO A 392 -54.48 -13.07 -12.18
C PRO A 392 -55.28 -12.30 -13.24
N SER A 393 -54.61 -11.66 -14.18
CA SER A 393 -55.23 -11.17 -15.41
C SER A 393 -54.19 -10.99 -16.51
N GLY A 394 -54.48 -11.47 -17.72
CA GLY A 394 -53.65 -11.22 -18.90
C GLY A 394 -53.50 -12.44 -19.79
N ASN A 395 -52.30 -12.61 -20.33
CA ASN A 395 -51.83 -13.84 -20.95
C ASN A 395 -50.68 -14.37 -20.09
N GLY A 396 -50.61 -15.68 -19.92
CA GLY A 396 -49.49 -16.36 -19.26
C GLY A 396 -48.38 -16.78 -20.23
N TRP A 397 -47.38 -17.49 -19.71
CA TRP A 397 -46.41 -18.26 -20.49
C TRP A 397 -46.44 -19.72 -20.06
N ALA A 398 -45.89 -20.61 -20.89
CA ALA A 398 -45.75 -22.02 -20.55
C ALA A 398 -44.56 -22.62 -21.29
N GLU A 399 -43.83 -23.50 -20.60
CA GLU A 399 -42.58 -24.12 -21.05
C GLU A 399 -42.63 -25.65 -20.92
N SER A 400 -41.78 -26.33 -21.68
CA SER A 400 -41.71 -27.80 -21.67
C SER A 400 -40.30 -28.34 -21.87
N GLY A 401 -39.98 -29.42 -21.16
CA GLY A 401 -38.75 -30.19 -21.33
C GLY A 401 -39.02 -31.69 -21.30
N GLY A 402 -38.19 -32.49 -21.96
CA GLY A 402 -38.43 -33.93 -22.04
C GLY A 402 -37.24 -34.74 -22.55
N SER A 403 -37.37 -36.06 -22.42
CA SER A 403 -36.45 -37.06 -22.95
C SER A 403 -37.21 -38.04 -23.85
N SER A 404 -36.54 -39.09 -24.36
CA SER A 404 -37.20 -40.17 -25.11
C SER A 404 -38.08 -41.12 -24.28
N SER A 405 -38.34 -40.79 -23.01
CA SER A 405 -39.08 -41.60 -22.04
C SER A 405 -40.50 -41.04 -21.83
N ASN A 406 -41.01 -41.11 -20.59
CA ASN A 406 -42.14 -40.31 -20.14
C ASN A 406 -41.60 -39.44 -18.98
N ASP A 407 -41.66 -38.13 -19.13
CA ASP A 407 -41.13 -37.17 -18.17
C ASP A 407 -42.28 -36.32 -17.58
N SER A 408 -42.12 -35.88 -16.34
CA SER A 408 -43.08 -35.00 -15.64
C SER A 408 -42.41 -34.35 -14.44
N PHE A 409 -42.56 -33.04 -14.26
CA PHE A 409 -42.11 -32.42 -13.01
C PHE A 409 -42.93 -32.99 -11.84
N SER A 410 -42.22 -33.35 -10.78
CA SER A 410 -42.81 -33.92 -9.56
C SER A 410 -43.13 -32.84 -8.53
N ASP A 411 -42.40 -31.72 -8.56
CA ASP A 411 -42.62 -30.58 -7.67
C ASP A 411 -42.12 -29.26 -8.31
N VAL A 412 -42.62 -28.12 -7.82
CA VAL A 412 -42.20 -26.76 -8.18
C VAL A 412 -42.10 -25.86 -6.94
N ALA A 413 -41.07 -25.02 -6.88
CA ALA A 413 -40.89 -24.01 -5.84
C ALA A 413 -40.46 -22.67 -6.44
N LEU A 414 -40.73 -21.58 -5.72
CA LEU A 414 -40.51 -20.20 -6.17
C LEU A 414 -39.49 -19.49 -5.28
N LEU A 415 -38.60 -18.73 -5.90
CA LEU A 415 -37.59 -17.90 -5.24
C LEU A 415 -38.09 -16.46 -5.08
N SER A 416 -37.57 -15.73 -4.09
CA SER A 416 -37.95 -14.31 -3.87
C SER A 416 -37.55 -13.38 -5.03
N SER A 417 -36.65 -13.85 -5.91
CA SER A 417 -36.28 -13.24 -7.19
C SER A 417 -37.34 -13.39 -8.30
N GLY A 418 -38.28 -14.33 -8.17
CA GLY A 418 -39.19 -14.72 -9.25
C GLY A 418 -38.67 -15.79 -10.21
N GLU A 419 -37.50 -16.38 -9.94
CA GLU A 419 -37.05 -17.61 -10.60
C GLU A 419 -37.85 -18.82 -10.07
N VAL A 420 -38.21 -19.72 -10.98
CA VAL A 420 -39.00 -20.93 -10.74
C VAL A 420 -38.08 -22.15 -10.78
N ILE A 421 -38.19 -23.01 -9.77
CA ILE A 421 -37.36 -24.20 -9.61
C ILE A 421 -38.24 -25.44 -9.74
N VAL A 422 -37.88 -26.35 -10.64
CA VAL A 422 -38.62 -27.59 -10.89
C VAL A 422 -37.74 -28.83 -10.66
N THR A 423 -38.34 -29.94 -10.21
CA THR A 423 -37.65 -31.24 -10.09
C THR A 423 -38.35 -32.34 -10.88
N THR A 424 -37.57 -33.27 -11.44
CA THR A 424 -38.03 -34.51 -12.06
C THR A 424 -36.98 -35.61 -11.88
N THR A 425 -37.33 -36.85 -12.24
CA THR A 425 -36.38 -37.97 -12.31
C THR A 425 -36.20 -38.38 -13.77
N ILE A 426 -34.98 -38.28 -14.30
CA ILE A 426 -34.68 -38.52 -15.72
C ILE A 426 -33.96 -39.84 -15.93
N SER A 427 -34.34 -40.59 -16.97
CA SER A 427 -33.76 -41.90 -17.33
C SER A 427 -33.22 -41.94 -18.76
N SER A 428 -33.10 -40.77 -19.40
CA SER A 428 -32.52 -40.52 -20.71
C SER A 428 -32.13 -39.04 -20.78
N THR A 429 -31.37 -38.61 -21.79
CA THR A 429 -31.01 -37.20 -21.96
C THR A 429 -32.27 -36.34 -22.05
N PHE A 430 -32.43 -35.43 -21.09
CA PHE A 430 -33.51 -34.46 -21.02
C PHE A 430 -33.08 -33.18 -21.72
N THR A 431 -33.97 -32.60 -22.52
CA THR A 431 -33.74 -31.37 -23.30
C THR A 431 -34.81 -30.36 -22.94
N ALA A 432 -34.42 -29.12 -22.66
CA ALA A 432 -35.32 -28.01 -22.38
C ALA A 432 -34.71 -26.69 -22.85
N GLY A 433 -35.44 -25.91 -23.66
CA GLY A 433 -34.87 -24.77 -24.39
C GLY A 433 -33.67 -25.18 -25.25
N THR A 434 -32.52 -24.56 -25.00
CA THR A 434 -31.20 -24.90 -25.56
C THR A 434 -30.40 -25.90 -24.70
N LEU A 435 -30.81 -26.11 -23.45
CA LEU A 435 -30.06 -26.86 -22.44
C LEU A 435 -30.33 -28.37 -22.53
N THR A 436 -29.34 -29.17 -22.12
CA THR A 436 -29.49 -30.64 -22.01
C THR A 436 -28.83 -31.17 -20.75
N ALA A 437 -29.49 -32.12 -20.09
CA ALA A 437 -28.93 -32.87 -18.96
C ALA A 437 -28.98 -34.37 -19.27
N THR A 438 -27.89 -35.11 -19.00
CA THR A 438 -27.79 -36.55 -19.30
C THR A 438 -27.52 -37.35 -18.02
N PRO A 439 -28.35 -38.37 -17.70
CA PRO A 439 -28.12 -39.23 -16.54
C PRO A 439 -26.95 -40.21 -16.76
N THR A 440 -26.32 -40.64 -15.67
CA THR A 440 -25.01 -41.34 -15.68
C THR A 440 -25.07 -42.83 -15.29
N GLY A 441 -26.27 -43.41 -15.19
CA GLY A 441 -26.39 -44.87 -15.07
C GLY A 441 -27.82 -45.37 -14.99
N GLY A 442 -28.45 -45.17 -13.84
CA GLY A 442 -29.88 -45.40 -13.63
C GLY A 442 -30.70 -44.16 -13.95
N GLY A 443 -31.79 -43.95 -13.21
CA GLY A 443 -32.46 -42.66 -13.15
C GLY A 443 -31.70 -41.68 -12.25
N ASP A 444 -31.54 -40.43 -12.66
CA ASP A 444 -30.96 -39.34 -11.84
C ASP A 444 -32.05 -38.32 -11.46
N ILE A 445 -31.84 -37.59 -10.36
CA ILE A 445 -32.65 -36.40 -10.04
C ILE A 445 -32.18 -35.26 -10.93
N LEU A 446 -33.10 -34.66 -11.68
CA LEU A 446 -32.89 -33.40 -12.38
C LEU A 446 -33.51 -32.25 -11.58
N LEU A 447 -32.79 -31.14 -11.54
CA LEU A 447 -33.29 -29.82 -11.20
C LEU A 447 -33.08 -28.86 -12.37
N GLY A 448 -33.94 -27.86 -12.49
CA GLY A 448 -33.75 -26.74 -13.41
C GLY A 448 -34.33 -25.45 -12.87
N GLY A 449 -33.66 -24.35 -13.20
CA GLY A 449 -34.13 -22.98 -12.98
C GLY A 449 -34.72 -22.41 -14.26
N ILE A 450 -35.85 -21.71 -14.13
CA ILE A 450 -36.55 -21.02 -15.20
C ILE A 450 -36.81 -19.59 -14.70
N ASP A 451 -36.44 -18.58 -15.48
CA ASP A 451 -36.62 -17.19 -15.09
C ASP A 451 -38.11 -16.76 -15.05
N SER A 452 -38.37 -15.58 -14.49
CA SER A 452 -39.73 -15.01 -14.42
C SER A 452 -40.41 -14.78 -15.79
N THR A 453 -39.65 -14.82 -16.89
CA THR A 453 -40.14 -14.62 -18.26
C THR A 453 -40.45 -15.94 -18.99
N GLY A 454 -40.02 -17.07 -18.43
CA GLY A 454 -40.17 -18.40 -19.02
C GLY A 454 -38.94 -18.87 -19.81
N VAL A 455 -37.74 -18.35 -19.56
CA VAL A 455 -36.49 -18.83 -20.18
C VAL A 455 -35.78 -19.78 -19.23
N TRP A 456 -35.35 -20.94 -19.75
CA TRP A 456 -34.53 -21.91 -19.02
C TRP A 456 -33.14 -21.34 -18.72
N SER A 457 -32.84 -21.12 -17.44
CA SER A 457 -31.58 -20.55 -16.97
C SER A 457 -30.49 -21.62 -16.83
N TRP A 458 -30.81 -22.75 -16.19
CA TRP A 458 -29.85 -23.83 -15.95
C TRP A 458 -30.53 -25.19 -15.75
N LEU A 459 -29.75 -26.27 -15.92
CA LEU A 459 -30.13 -27.65 -15.61
C LEU A 459 -28.99 -28.33 -14.83
N ASP A 460 -29.28 -28.98 -13.71
CA ASP A 460 -28.29 -29.75 -12.94
C ASP A 460 -28.85 -31.10 -12.46
N THR A 461 -28.08 -32.16 -12.62
CA THR A 461 -28.48 -33.57 -12.40
C THR A 461 -27.62 -34.24 -11.33
N THR A 462 -28.11 -35.23 -10.58
CA THR A 462 -27.28 -35.94 -9.58
C THR A 462 -26.07 -36.64 -10.21
N GLY A 463 -26.18 -37.11 -11.45
CA GLY A 463 -25.07 -37.59 -12.28
C GLY A 463 -24.41 -38.86 -11.75
N SER A 464 -25.16 -39.70 -11.06
CA SER A 464 -24.67 -40.89 -10.35
C SER A 464 -24.71 -42.13 -11.25
N SER A 465 -24.11 -43.22 -10.76
CA SER A 465 -24.30 -44.56 -11.33
C SER A 465 -25.32 -45.40 -10.56
N GLY A 466 -26.11 -44.78 -9.67
CA GLY A 466 -27.21 -45.41 -8.92
C GLY A 466 -28.55 -45.24 -9.63
N ASP A 467 -29.62 -45.64 -8.96
CA ASP A 467 -30.97 -45.11 -9.22
C ASP A 467 -31.35 -44.10 -8.12
N GLU A 468 -31.76 -42.91 -8.54
CA GLU A 468 -32.24 -41.82 -7.69
C GLU A 468 -33.63 -41.35 -8.12
N THR A 469 -34.35 -40.69 -7.21
CA THR A 469 -35.71 -40.20 -7.43
C THR A 469 -35.96 -38.87 -6.74
N GLY A 470 -36.17 -37.81 -7.51
CA GLY A 470 -36.67 -36.52 -7.01
C GLY A 470 -38.14 -36.66 -6.62
N ARG A 471 -38.52 -36.07 -5.48
CA ARG A 471 -39.88 -36.19 -4.92
C ARG A 471 -40.49 -34.87 -4.51
N ALA A 472 -39.75 -34.07 -3.75
CA ALA A 472 -40.24 -32.80 -3.26
C ALA A 472 -39.14 -31.74 -3.29
N LEU A 473 -39.55 -30.49 -3.42
CA LEU A 473 -38.74 -29.30 -3.36
C LEU A 473 -39.15 -28.45 -2.16
N SER A 474 -38.25 -27.58 -1.73
CA SER A 474 -38.66 -26.39 -0.99
C SER A 474 -37.63 -25.28 -1.14
N VAL A 475 -38.11 -24.06 -0.95
CA VAL A 475 -37.31 -22.84 -0.87
C VAL A 475 -37.60 -22.20 0.49
N ASN A 476 -36.55 -21.88 1.24
CA ASN A 476 -36.69 -21.22 2.54
C ASN A 476 -36.60 -19.68 2.40
N MET A 477 -36.78 -18.93 3.49
CA MET A 477 -36.72 -17.45 3.47
C MET A 477 -35.30 -16.86 3.25
N SER A 478 -34.33 -17.69 2.86
CA SER A 478 -33.00 -17.27 2.39
C SER A 478 -32.75 -17.69 0.93
N ASP A 479 -33.80 -18.04 0.18
CA ASP A 479 -33.75 -18.51 -1.21
C ASP A 479 -32.86 -19.76 -1.44
N ILE A 480 -32.61 -20.55 -0.39
CA ILE A 480 -31.90 -21.82 -0.53
C ILE A 480 -32.88 -22.89 -0.98
N VAL A 481 -32.65 -23.43 -2.18
CA VAL A 481 -33.36 -24.59 -2.74
C VAL A 481 -32.95 -25.83 -1.96
N THR A 482 -33.89 -26.76 -1.73
CA THR A 482 -33.59 -28.13 -1.29
C THR A 482 -34.47 -29.12 -2.02
N VAL A 483 -33.86 -30.15 -2.60
CA VAL A 483 -34.57 -31.31 -3.14
C VAL A 483 -34.50 -32.49 -2.18
N ALA A 484 -35.66 -33.12 -1.96
CA ALA A 484 -35.83 -34.39 -1.27
C ALA A 484 -36.05 -35.53 -2.25
N GLY A 485 -35.50 -36.70 -1.89
CA GLY A 485 -35.67 -37.90 -2.69
C GLY A 485 -35.24 -39.18 -2.00
N GLY A 486 -35.22 -40.25 -2.78
CA GLY A 486 -34.55 -41.51 -2.46
C GLY A 486 -33.39 -41.78 -3.42
N PHE A 487 -32.27 -42.32 -2.92
CA PHE A 487 -31.10 -42.71 -3.72
C PHE A 487 -30.53 -44.07 -3.32
N ASP A 488 -30.04 -44.83 -4.29
CA ASP A 488 -29.00 -45.86 -4.05
C ASP A 488 -27.62 -45.40 -4.55
N GLY A 489 -26.62 -46.29 -4.70
CA GLY A 489 -25.31 -45.88 -5.21
C GLY A 489 -24.56 -44.83 -4.36
N THR A 490 -24.06 -43.77 -5.00
CA THR A 490 -23.30 -42.67 -4.37
C THR A 490 -23.40 -41.39 -5.21
N VAL A 491 -23.98 -40.34 -4.62
CA VAL A 491 -24.16 -39.00 -5.21
C VAL A 491 -22.98 -38.12 -4.81
N THR A 492 -22.51 -37.25 -5.71
CA THR A 492 -21.41 -36.30 -5.44
C THR A 492 -21.73 -34.92 -6.03
N LYS A 493 -21.59 -33.86 -5.23
CA LYS A 493 -21.80 -32.45 -5.62
C LYS A 493 -20.67 -31.59 -5.08
N GLY A 494 -19.87 -31.00 -5.97
CA GLY A 494 -18.65 -30.29 -5.60
C GLY A 494 -17.71 -31.18 -4.79
N THR A 495 -17.32 -30.74 -3.59
CA THR A 495 -16.49 -31.50 -2.65
C THR A 495 -17.27 -32.47 -1.75
N TYR A 496 -18.61 -32.46 -1.79
CA TYR A 496 -19.46 -33.29 -0.95
C TYR A 496 -19.86 -34.59 -1.66
N SER A 497 -19.85 -35.72 -0.94
CA SER A 497 -20.22 -37.03 -1.48
C SER A 497 -20.93 -37.89 -0.42
N VAL A 498 -22.01 -38.57 -0.81
CA VAL A 498 -22.83 -39.40 0.08
C VAL A 498 -23.15 -40.76 -0.57
N SER A 499 -22.93 -41.85 0.18
CA SER A 499 -23.18 -43.23 -0.29
C SER A 499 -24.37 -43.86 0.42
N SER A 500 -25.23 -44.57 -0.30
CA SER A 500 -26.32 -45.35 0.29
C SER A 500 -25.79 -46.56 1.07
N ALA A 501 -26.63 -47.16 1.92
CA ALA A 501 -26.29 -48.37 2.69
C ALA A 501 -26.52 -49.69 1.91
N GLY A 502 -26.68 -49.62 0.57
CA GLY A 502 -26.97 -50.77 -0.29
C GLY A 502 -28.46 -51.07 -0.50
N GLN A 503 -29.33 -50.13 -0.13
CA GLN A 503 -30.74 -49.99 -0.50
C GLN A 503 -31.03 -48.49 -0.64
N PHE A 504 -32.21 -48.13 -1.14
CA PHE A 504 -32.64 -46.72 -1.21
C PHE A 504 -32.63 -46.10 0.20
N ASN A 505 -31.89 -45.01 0.37
CA ASN A 505 -31.94 -44.15 1.54
C ASN A 505 -32.46 -42.76 1.14
N VAL A 506 -32.82 -41.92 2.10
CA VAL A 506 -33.17 -40.51 1.86
C VAL A 506 -31.95 -39.75 1.35
N LEU A 507 -32.09 -39.06 0.22
CA LEU A 507 -31.17 -38.01 -0.23
C LEU A 507 -31.78 -36.64 0.11
N LEU A 508 -30.96 -35.72 0.60
CA LEU A 508 -31.24 -34.29 0.53
C LEU A 508 -30.05 -33.57 -0.09
N TRP A 509 -30.34 -32.64 -1.00
CA TRP A 509 -29.35 -31.76 -1.62
C TRP A 509 -29.91 -30.34 -1.59
N ALA A 510 -29.19 -29.44 -0.92
CA ALA A 510 -29.53 -28.03 -0.79
C ALA A 510 -28.41 -27.13 -1.35
N PHE A 511 -28.78 -26.03 -2.00
CA PHE A 511 -27.85 -25.09 -2.60
C PHE A 511 -28.52 -23.72 -2.82
N ASP A 512 -27.68 -22.67 -2.92
CA ASP A 512 -28.11 -21.35 -3.39
C ASP A 512 -28.19 -21.39 -4.93
N PRO A 513 -29.37 -21.25 -5.56
CA PRO A 513 -29.55 -21.45 -7.00
C PRO A 513 -28.83 -20.40 -7.84
N VAL A 514 -28.51 -19.22 -7.30
CA VAL A 514 -27.72 -18.22 -8.02
C VAL A 514 -26.29 -18.72 -8.30
N THR A 515 -25.80 -19.74 -7.59
CA THR A 515 -24.56 -20.48 -7.94
C THR A 515 -24.70 -21.45 -9.12
N LYS A 516 -25.78 -21.34 -9.90
CA LYS A 516 -26.09 -22.11 -11.12
C LYS A 516 -26.49 -21.24 -12.30
N GLN A 517 -26.71 -19.95 -12.10
CA GLN A 517 -26.91 -18.98 -13.18
C GLN A 517 -25.54 -18.71 -13.81
N ASP A 518 -25.49 -18.74 -15.14
CA ASP A 518 -24.32 -18.65 -16.02
C ASP A 518 -24.88 -18.12 -17.34
N MET A 519 -24.91 -16.80 -17.49
CA MET A 519 -25.74 -16.14 -18.52
C MET A 519 -25.22 -16.34 -19.95
N ASP A 520 -23.90 -16.35 -20.13
CA ASP A 520 -23.24 -16.42 -21.44
C ASP A 520 -22.65 -17.80 -21.78
N ASN A 521 -22.56 -18.70 -20.78
CA ASN A 521 -22.10 -20.09 -20.87
C ASN A 521 -20.56 -20.23 -20.98
N ASP A 522 -19.79 -19.35 -20.33
CA ASP A 522 -18.33 -19.46 -20.18
C ASP A 522 -17.89 -20.55 -19.17
N GLY A 523 -18.73 -20.85 -18.17
CA GLY A 523 -18.51 -21.84 -17.11
C GLY A 523 -18.25 -21.29 -15.70
N ILE A 524 -18.26 -19.98 -15.50
CA ILE A 524 -18.21 -19.26 -14.22
C ILE A 524 -19.64 -18.79 -13.89
N PRO A 525 -20.20 -19.13 -12.71
CA PRO A 525 -21.56 -18.67 -12.38
C PRO A 525 -21.60 -17.18 -12.01
N ASP A 526 -22.63 -16.45 -12.47
CA ASP A 526 -22.85 -14.99 -12.38
C ASP A 526 -22.45 -14.31 -11.04
N VAL A 527 -22.49 -15.03 -9.91
CA VAL A 527 -22.15 -14.55 -8.55
C VAL A 527 -20.67 -14.67 -8.17
N ASN A 528 -19.85 -15.26 -9.03
CA ASN A 528 -18.38 -15.25 -8.94
C ASN A 528 -17.75 -14.78 -10.25
N ASP A 529 -18.57 -14.33 -11.19
CA ASP A 529 -18.19 -13.79 -12.48
C ASP A 529 -18.05 -12.27 -12.35
N ASN A 530 -16.95 -11.70 -12.87
CA ASN A 530 -16.73 -10.27 -12.96
C ASN A 530 -17.26 -9.65 -14.27
N CYS A 531 -17.62 -10.46 -15.27
CA CYS A 531 -18.30 -10.03 -16.49
C CYS A 531 -19.53 -10.90 -16.84
N PRO A 532 -20.64 -10.86 -16.05
CA PRO A 532 -21.82 -11.75 -16.16
C PRO A 532 -22.67 -11.68 -17.46
N SER A 533 -22.12 -11.18 -18.55
CA SER A 533 -22.73 -11.18 -19.89
C SER A 533 -21.73 -11.41 -21.04
N ASP A 534 -20.41 -11.41 -20.79
CA ASP A 534 -19.37 -11.27 -21.83
C ASP A 534 -18.16 -12.21 -21.62
N SER A 535 -18.46 -13.50 -21.47
CA SER A 535 -17.66 -14.72 -21.60
C SER A 535 -16.13 -14.59 -21.46
N ASN A 536 -15.64 -14.67 -20.23
CA ASN A 536 -14.23 -14.50 -19.88
C ASN A 536 -13.67 -15.61 -18.93
N PRO A 537 -13.50 -16.88 -19.37
CA PRO A 537 -13.21 -18.02 -18.47
C PRO A 537 -11.92 -18.00 -17.64
N THR A 538 -11.11 -16.95 -17.83
CA THR A 538 -9.91 -16.65 -17.03
C THR A 538 -10.19 -15.76 -15.83
N GLN A 539 -11.33 -15.05 -15.79
CA GLN A 539 -11.71 -14.08 -14.75
C GLN A 539 -10.58 -13.06 -14.53
N ALA A 540 -10.17 -12.44 -15.64
CA ALA A 540 -9.15 -11.41 -15.63
C ALA A 540 -9.80 -10.07 -15.27
N ASN A 541 -9.09 -9.33 -14.44
CA ASN A 541 -9.36 -7.96 -14.01
C ASN A 541 -7.96 -7.43 -13.63
N THR A 542 -7.58 -6.29 -14.21
CA THR A 542 -6.21 -5.77 -14.18
C THR A 542 -6.00 -4.78 -13.03
N ASP A 543 -7.01 -3.99 -12.70
CA ASP A 543 -6.96 -2.89 -11.72
C ASP A 543 -7.49 -3.24 -10.31
N PHE A 544 -8.20 -4.36 -10.19
CA PHE A 544 -8.90 -4.91 -9.03
C PHE A 544 -10.22 -4.22 -8.62
N ASP A 545 -10.94 -3.60 -9.57
CA ASP A 545 -12.30 -3.05 -9.42
C ASP A 545 -13.44 -4.15 -9.43
N SER A 546 -14.70 -3.74 -9.56
CA SER A 546 -15.93 -4.54 -9.63
C SER A 546 -16.31 -5.13 -11.00
N GLU A 547 -15.77 -4.63 -12.12
CA GLU A 547 -15.98 -5.15 -13.48
C GLU A 547 -14.74 -6.01 -13.87
N GLY A 548 -14.35 -6.10 -15.15
CA GLY A 548 -13.19 -6.91 -15.54
C GLY A 548 -12.92 -6.93 -17.04
N ASP A 549 -11.79 -7.52 -17.45
CA ASP A 549 -11.18 -7.19 -18.75
C ASP A 549 -11.93 -7.65 -20.05
N ALA A 550 -13.21 -8.02 -19.95
CA ALA A 550 -14.06 -8.40 -21.08
C ALA A 550 -15.37 -7.59 -21.17
N CYS A 551 -15.68 -6.83 -20.11
CA CYS A 551 -16.91 -6.05 -19.97
C CYS A 551 -16.64 -4.60 -19.53
N ASP A 552 -15.47 -4.34 -18.94
CA ASP A 552 -14.95 -2.99 -18.76
C ASP A 552 -14.69 -2.31 -20.12
N SER A 553 -14.32 -1.03 -20.07
CA SER A 553 -13.95 -0.19 -21.20
C SER A 553 -12.73 0.71 -20.91
N ASP A 554 -12.11 0.51 -19.75
CA ASP A 554 -10.95 1.24 -19.19
C ASP A 554 -10.19 0.20 -18.32
N ASP A 555 -9.68 -0.88 -18.95
CA ASP A 555 -9.19 -2.13 -18.33
C ASP A 555 -8.28 -1.94 -17.08
N ASP A 556 -7.46 -0.87 -17.04
CA ASP A 556 -6.57 -0.55 -15.92
C ASP A 556 -6.97 0.70 -15.10
N ASN A 557 -8.05 1.40 -15.47
CA ASN A 557 -8.53 2.67 -14.90
C ASN A 557 -7.53 3.84 -15.00
N ASP A 558 -6.99 4.09 -16.20
CA ASP A 558 -6.21 5.30 -16.53
C ASP A 558 -7.08 6.48 -17.01
N GLY A 559 -8.34 6.24 -17.40
CA GLY A 559 -9.27 7.27 -17.87
C GLY A 559 -9.31 7.47 -19.39
N LEU A 560 -8.63 6.62 -20.16
CA LEU A 560 -8.77 6.48 -21.61
C LEU A 560 -9.79 5.39 -21.93
N THR A 561 -9.55 4.55 -22.94
CA THR A 561 -10.35 3.35 -23.25
C THR A 561 -9.56 2.40 -24.16
N ASP A 562 -9.44 1.13 -23.78
CA ASP A 562 -8.72 -0.01 -24.42
C ASP A 562 -8.97 -0.25 -25.93
N ASN A 563 -9.95 0.43 -26.51
CA ASN A 563 -10.28 0.36 -27.94
C ASN A 563 -9.63 1.47 -28.80
N PHE A 564 -9.13 2.55 -28.19
CA PHE A 564 -8.33 3.69 -28.72
C PHE A 564 -8.62 4.95 -27.87
N PRO A 565 -7.62 5.76 -27.45
CA PRO A 565 -6.22 5.76 -27.87
C PRO A 565 -5.34 4.67 -27.25
N ASP A 566 -5.81 4.07 -26.16
CA ASP A 566 -5.06 3.15 -25.31
C ASP A 566 -4.32 2.01 -26.05
N ASN A 567 -3.00 1.92 -25.83
CA ASN A 567 -2.09 0.87 -26.31
C ASN A 567 -1.60 -0.08 -25.20
N CYS A 568 -1.74 0.29 -23.92
CA CYS A 568 -1.22 -0.44 -22.75
C CYS A 568 -2.28 -0.95 -21.74
N PRO A 569 -3.53 -1.34 -22.12
CA PRO A 569 -4.63 -1.59 -21.18
C PRO A 569 -4.38 -2.67 -20.11
N ARG A 570 -3.30 -3.44 -20.25
CA ARG A 570 -2.95 -4.58 -19.38
C ARG A 570 -1.43 -4.69 -19.18
N GLY A 571 -0.70 -3.56 -19.20
CA GLY A 571 0.76 -3.53 -19.06
C GLY A 571 1.23 -4.01 -17.68
N GLY A 572 0.61 -3.50 -16.62
CA GLY A 572 0.85 -3.88 -15.23
C GLY A 572 0.86 -2.75 -14.19
N ALA A 573 0.74 -1.48 -14.60
CA ALA A 573 0.16 -0.45 -13.75
C ALA A 573 -1.38 -0.50 -13.83
N TYR A 574 -2.01 0.30 -12.99
CA TYR A 574 -3.46 0.42 -12.83
C TYR A 574 -3.82 1.51 -11.81
N ASN A 575 -5.07 1.98 -11.80
CA ASN A 575 -5.61 2.97 -10.87
C ASN A 575 -4.78 4.27 -10.82
N TRP A 576 -4.45 4.82 -11.98
CA TRP A 576 -3.69 6.06 -12.14
C TRP A 576 -4.51 7.10 -12.91
N THR A 577 -3.88 7.89 -13.79
CA THR A 577 -4.59 8.74 -14.76
C THR A 577 -3.63 9.15 -15.88
N SER A 578 -3.98 8.93 -17.15
CA SER A 578 -3.27 9.53 -18.28
C SER A 578 -3.33 11.06 -18.19
N THR A 579 -2.17 11.73 -18.06
CA THR A 579 -2.10 13.20 -18.02
C THR A 579 -0.86 13.77 -18.68
N GLN A 580 -1.08 14.61 -19.69
CA GLN A 580 -0.04 15.34 -20.43
C GLN A 580 0.05 16.83 -19.97
N ASP A 581 1.15 17.25 -19.33
CA ASP A 581 1.44 18.68 -19.06
C ASP A 581 2.53 19.23 -19.99
N THR A 582 2.11 19.67 -21.18
CA THR A 582 2.95 20.38 -22.17
C THR A 582 3.59 21.70 -21.69
N ALA A 583 3.43 22.10 -20.43
CA ALA A 583 4.19 23.20 -19.81
C ALA A 583 5.27 22.72 -18.81
N ASN A 584 5.30 21.42 -18.47
CA ASN A 584 6.33 20.77 -17.67
C ASN A 584 6.29 19.24 -17.90
N PRO A 585 7.04 18.67 -18.86
CA PRO A 585 7.03 17.23 -19.17
C PRO A 585 7.24 16.34 -17.93
N SER A 586 8.16 16.73 -17.03
CA SER A 586 8.38 16.07 -15.72
C SER A 586 7.21 16.12 -14.70
N ALA A 587 6.00 16.48 -15.14
CA ALA A 587 4.75 16.33 -14.39
C ALA A 587 3.59 15.81 -15.26
N SER A 588 3.88 15.29 -16.45
CA SER A 588 3.04 14.29 -17.10
C SER A 588 3.09 12.96 -16.31
N THR A 589 2.21 12.05 -16.68
CA THR A 589 2.19 10.63 -16.29
C THR A 589 2.04 9.67 -17.47
N ASP A 590 1.77 10.24 -18.63
CA ASP A 590 1.59 9.70 -19.97
C ASP A 590 1.91 10.90 -20.88
N TRP A 591 3.03 10.86 -21.62
CA TRP A 591 3.49 12.00 -22.41
C TRP A 591 2.76 12.16 -23.75
N ASP A 592 2.66 11.13 -24.59
CA ASP A 592 2.03 11.23 -25.93
C ASP A 592 0.48 11.20 -25.87
N ASN A 593 -0.08 10.65 -24.79
CA ASN A 593 -1.49 10.37 -24.51
C ASN A 593 -2.04 9.02 -25.08
N ASP A 594 -1.24 7.96 -25.14
CA ASP A 594 -1.65 6.61 -25.57
C ASP A 594 -1.97 5.59 -24.46
N GLY A 595 -1.93 5.97 -23.17
CA GLY A 595 -2.27 5.07 -22.06
C GLY A 595 -1.15 4.10 -21.63
N CYS A 596 0.01 4.14 -22.27
CA CYS A 596 1.24 3.64 -21.66
C CYS A 596 1.75 4.67 -20.63
N LYS A 597 2.42 4.18 -19.58
CA LYS A 597 2.79 4.98 -18.40
C LYS A 597 4.30 5.14 -18.29
N ASP A 598 4.77 6.37 -18.50
CA ASP A 598 6.18 6.79 -18.63
C ASP A 598 7.16 6.01 -17.70
N ASP A 599 6.88 5.95 -16.39
CA ASP A 599 7.85 5.43 -15.41
C ASP A 599 7.74 3.91 -15.13
N THR A 600 6.83 3.18 -15.80
CA THR A 600 6.59 1.75 -15.49
C THR A 600 6.27 0.81 -16.64
N GLU A 601 5.72 1.30 -17.76
CA GLU A 601 5.16 0.45 -18.82
C GLU A 601 5.59 0.88 -20.21
N ASP A 602 5.66 2.19 -20.45
CA ASP A 602 6.30 2.71 -21.64
C ASP A 602 7.82 2.64 -21.54
N LEU A 603 8.47 2.74 -22.70
CA LEU A 603 9.90 2.90 -22.93
C LEU A 603 10.15 3.76 -24.20
N ASP A 604 9.14 4.39 -24.78
CA ASP A 604 9.12 5.15 -26.06
C ASP A 604 8.18 6.36 -25.85
N ASP A 605 8.47 7.21 -24.85
CA ASP A 605 7.58 8.26 -24.27
C ASP A 605 6.81 9.14 -25.30
N ASP A 606 7.29 9.33 -26.54
CA ASP A 606 6.58 10.08 -27.61
C ASP A 606 6.15 9.30 -28.88
N ASN A 607 6.30 7.97 -28.84
CA ASN A 607 5.81 6.99 -29.81
C ASN A 607 6.49 7.07 -31.20
N ASP A 608 7.80 7.30 -31.17
CA ASP A 608 8.70 7.51 -32.30
C ASP A 608 9.28 6.19 -32.88
N LEU A 609 9.39 5.14 -32.05
CA LEU A 609 10.10 3.86 -32.27
C LEU A 609 11.58 3.80 -31.82
N ILE A 610 12.10 4.79 -31.11
CA ILE A 610 13.37 4.74 -30.37
C ILE A 610 13.09 4.65 -28.86
N GLU A 611 13.74 3.70 -28.16
CA GLU A 611 13.54 3.55 -26.71
C GLU A 611 14.23 4.70 -25.95
N ASP A 612 13.59 5.36 -24.96
CA ASP A 612 14.08 6.58 -24.28
C ASP A 612 15.44 6.46 -23.55
N THR A 613 15.97 5.24 -23.41
CA THR A 613 17.35 5.00 -22.97
C THR A 613 18.41 5.21 -24.06
N ASN A 614 17.99 5.40 -25.30
CA ASN A 614 18.80 5.67 -26.50
C ASN A 614 18.33 6.93 -27.25
N ASP A 615 17.21 7.53 -26.84
CA ASP A 615 16.65 8.76 -27.41
C ASP A 615 17.30 10.01 -26.76
N MET A 616 17.62 11.04 -27.55
CA MET A 616 18.06 12.36 -27.03
C MET A 616 16.92 13.39 -26.92
N CYS A 617 15.80 13.15 -27.58
CA CYS A 617 14.56 13.93 -27.57
C CYS A 617 13.29 13.20 -27.03
N PRO A 618 13.30 12.41 -25.92
CA PRO A 618 12.13 11.66 -25.41
C PRO A 618 10.79 12.41 -25.23
N TRP A 619 10.79 13.74 -25.32
CA TRP A 619 9.60 14.58 -25.22
C TRP A 619 9.59 15.67 -26.32
N THR A 620 9.06 15.36 -27.50
CA THR A 620 8.81 16.29 -28.63
C THR A 620 8.37 17.69 -28.17
N GLU A 621 9.05 18.76 -28.62
CA GLU A 621 8.60 20.15 -28.36
C GLU A 621 7.28 20.49 -29.10
N TYR A 622 6.81 19.62 -30.00
CA TYR A 622 5.68 19.89 -30.87
C TYR A 622 4.32 19.64 -30.18
N ASN A 623 3.40 20.62 -30.30
CA ASN A 623 2.13 20.63 -29.56
C ASN A 623 0.89 20.59 -30.49
N PRO A 624 0.00 19.59 -30.36
CA PRO A 624 0.17 18.34 -29.59
C PRO A 624 1.28 17.46 -30.19
N PRO A 625 1.78 16.44 -29.45
CA PRO A 625 2.68 15.41 -29.97
C PRO A 625 2.21 14.77 -31.28
N ARG A 626 3.08 13.99 -31.94
CA ARG A 626 2.86 13.52 -33.32
C ARG A 626 2.79 11.98 -33.43
N PRO A 627 1.65 11.31 -33.11
CA PRO A 627 1.54 9.84 -33.06
C PRO A 627 1.43 9.18 -34.46
N THR A 628 2.30 9.63 -35.37
CA THR A 628 2.34 9.38 -36.83
C THR A 628 3.65 9.83 -37.49
N TRP A 629 4.53 10.58 -36.80
CA TRP A 629 5.95 10.58 -37.14
C TRP A 629 6.61 9.35 -36.50
N VAL A 630 7.77 8.95 -37.01
CA VAL A 630 8.60 7.85 -36.50
C VAL A 630 10.03 8.03 -37.01
N SER A 631 11.01 7.64 -36.21
CA SER A 631 12.42 7.60 -36.53
C SER A 631 12.65 6.85 -37.85
N ASN A 632 13.37 7.50 -38.76
CA ASN A 632 13.85 6.89 -40.00
C ASN A 632 14.85 7.79 -40.70
N GLN A 633 15.84 7.14 -41.34
CA GLN A 633 16.97 7.61 -42.18
C GLN A 633 16.69 8.67 -43.29
N THR A 634 15.58 9.40 -43.25
CA THR A 634 15.23 10.54 -44.11
C THR A 634 14.46 11.67 -43.38
N THR A 635 14.26 11.57 -42.07
CA THR A 635 13.70 12.63 -41.18
C THR A 635 14.25 12.59 -39.74
N ASP A 636 15.16 11.66 -39.49
CA ASP A 636 16.08 11.42 -38.37
C ASP A 636 17.25 10.70 -39.07
N VAL A 637 18.48 11.22 -39.03
CA VAL A 637 19.57 10.75 -39.90
C VAL A 637 20.63 9.90 -39.18
N ASP A 638 20.90 10.11 -37.88
CA ASP A 638 21.78 9.25 -37.10
C ASP A 638 21.04 8.07 -36.42
N GLY A 639 19.77 8.27 -36.02
CA GLY A 639 18.91 7.31 -35.33
C GLY A 639 18.71 7.59 -33.84
N ASP A 640 18.82 8.82 -33.36
CA ASP A 640 18.75 9.20 -31.93
C ASP A 640 17.36 9.63 -31.42
N GLY A 641 16.30 9.56 -32.24
CA GLY A 641 14.94 9.96 -31.85
C GLY A 641 14.65 11.47 -31.95
N CYS A 642 15.67 12.32 -32.01
CA CYS A 642 15.52 13.71 -32.44
C CYS A 642 15.16 13.78 -33.93
N ARG A 643 14.72 14.97 -34.37
CA ARG A 643 14.06 15.14 -35.67
C ARG A 643 14.58 16.33 -36.46
N ASP A 644 15.24 16.05 -37.59
CA ASP A 644 16.04 16.99 -38.42
C ASP A 644 15.47 18.42 -38.52
N SER A 645 14.16 18.52 -38.77
CA SER A 645 13.59 19.72 -39.38
C SER A 645 13.10 20.79 -38.40
N ASP A 646 13.05 20.48 -37.10
CA ASP A 646 12.52 21.39 -36.07
C ASP A 646 12.84 21.03 -34.61
N GLU A 647 13.40 19.86 -34.30
CA GLU A 647 13.60 19.39 -32.91
C GLU A 647 15.05 18.95 -32.63
N ASP A 648 15.73 18.38 -33.64
CA ASP A 648 17.20 18.23 -33.65
C ASP A 648 17.92 19.57 -33.96
N LEU A 649 19.23 19.60 -33.72
CA LEU A 649 20.20 20.63 -34.09
C LEU A 649 21.55 20.07 -34.59
N ASP A 650 21.73 18.75 -34.64
CA ASP A 650 22.98 18.02 -34.92
C ASP A 650 22.65 16.78 -35.80
N ASP A 651 22.01 17.00 -36.96
CA ASP A 651 21.36 16.03 -37.89
C ASP A 651 22.03 14.65 -38.06
N ASP A 652 23.34 14.48 -37.80
CA ASP A 652 24.06 13.20 -37.93
C ASP A 652 24.85 12.73 -36.69
N GLY A 653 24.71 13.42 -35.56
CA GLY A 653 25.15 12.96 -34.24
C GLY A 653 26.66 13.05 -33.96
N ASP A 654 27.42 13.84 -34.73
CA ASP A 654 28.87 13.98 -34.54
C ASP A 654 29.30 14.97 -33.43
N SER A 655 28.32 15.65 -32.80
CA SER A 655 28.46 16.69 -31.78
C SER A 655 28.84 18.09 -32.30
N ILE A 656 28.39 18.45 -33.51
CA ILE A 656 28.62 19.76 -34.13
C ILE A 656 27.32 20.29 -34.78
N ASP A 657 26.67 21.27 -34.12
CA ASP A 657 25.40 21.83 -34.60
C ASP A 657 25.37 22.09 -36.12
N ASP A 658 24.31 21.76 -36.86
CA ASP A 658 24.24 21.93 -38.35
C ASP A 658 24.30 23.39 -38.85
N VAL A 659 24.34 24.34 -37.92
CA VAL A 659 24.64 25.77 -38.17
C VAL A 659 26.14 26.11 -38.12
N MET A 660 26.99 25.15 -37.75
CA MET A 660 28.45 25.21 -37.65
C MET A 660 29.15 24.13 -38.49
N ASP A 661 28.49 23.01 -38.76
CA ASP A 661 28.96 21.96 -39.65
C ASP A 661 28.84 22.34 -41.16
N ASP A 662 29.78 21.87 -41.99
CA ASP A 662 29.77 21.97 -43.46
C ASP A 662 29.17 20.72 -44.15
N CYS A 663 28.91 19.62 -43.41
CA CYS A 663 28.51 18.29 -43.89
C CYS A 663 27.13 17.70 -43.42
N PRO A 664 26.11 18.45 -42.94
CA PRO A 664 25.18 17.90 -41.93
C PRO A 664 24.22 16.89 -42.55
N THR A 665 24.49 15.61 -42.31
CA THR A 665 23.92 14.33 -42.81
C THR A 665 25.00 13.25 -43.04
N ILE A 666 26.29 13.50 -42.73
CA ILE A 666 27.44 12.61 -42.96
C ILE A 666 28.52 12.74 -41.86
N ALA A 667 28.15 12.44 -40.61
CA ALA A 667 28.97 12.43 -39.39
C ALA A 667 30.49 12.25 -39.58
N GLY A 668 31.27 13.21 -39.09
CA GLY A 668 32.72 13.13 -39.08
C GLY A 668 33.43 14.16 -38.21
N ASP A 669 34.40 13.71 -37.43
CA ASP A 669 35.11 14.49 -36.42
C ASP A 669 36.14 15.52 -36.95
N SER A 670 36.04 15.95 -38.22
CA SER A 670 36.94 16.97 -38.78
C SER A 670 36.69 18.36 -38.19
N THR A 671 37.79 19.03 -37.84
CA THR A 671 37.79 20.38 -37.26
C THR A 671 38.55 21.40 -38.13
N LEU A 672 39.15 20.94 -39.23
CA LEU A 672 39.97 21.71 -40.16
C LEU A 672 39.69 21.29 -41.62
N GLY A 673 39.75 22.25 -42.55
CA GLY A 673 39.38 22.03 -43.95
C GLY A 673 37.90 22.36 -44.18
N GLU A 674 37.05 21.33 -44.17
CA GLU A 674 35.60 21.41 -43.95
C GLU A 674 35.36 20.88 -42.52
N GLN A 675 34.46 21.51 -41.73
CA GLN A 675 34.14 21.06 -40.36
C GLN A 675 32.99 20.01 -40.41
N GLY A 676 32.94 19.07 -39.45
CA GLY A 676 31.90 18.02 -39.32
C GLY A 676 31.85 17.00 -40.47
N CYS A 677 32.97 16.87 -41.18
CA CYS A 677 33.11 15.95 -42.31
C CYS A 677 34.02 14.77 -41.95
N ILE A 678 33.92 13.67 -42.70
CA ILE A 678 34.74 12.47 -42.47
C ILE A 678 36.25 12.80 -42.48
N ASP A 679 36.90 12.50 -41.36
CA ASP A 679 38.34 12.29 -41.20
C ASP A 679 38.59 10.77 -41.08
N GLN A 680 39.45 10.21 -41.95
CA GLN A 680 39.68 8.76 -42.01
C GLN A 680 40.79 8.24 -41.08
N ASP A 681 41.62 9.12 -40.50
CA ASP A 681 42.77 8.70 -39.69
C ASP A 681 43.00 9.49 -38.39
N GLY A 682 42.28 10.58 -38.18
CA GLY A 682 42.07 11.24 -36.89
C GLY A 682 43.06 12.35 -36.56
N ASP A 683 43.48 13.15 -37.56
CA ASP A 683 44.34 14.33 -37.36
C ASP A 683 43.59 15.67 -37.27
N GLY A 684 42.29 15.65 -37.57
CA GLY A 684 41.38 16.79 -37.54
C GLY A 684 41.11 17.41 -38.91
N TRP A 685 41.75 16.99 -40.00
CA TRP A 685 41.45 17.46 -41.35
C TRP A 685 40.48 16.53 -42.08
N SER A 686 39.53 17.12 -42.82
CA SER A 686 38.60 16.34 -43.64
C SER A 686 39.31 15.62 -44.81
N ASP A 687 38.83 14.41 -45.17
CA ASP A 687 39.27 13.58 -46.31
C ASP A 687 39.33 14.34 -47.66
N SER A 688 38.62 15.46 -47.74
CA SER A 688 38.52 16.37 -48.88
C SER A 688 39.64 17.41 -48.98
N PHE A 689 40.36 17.70 -47.89
CA PHE A 689 41.36 18.77 -47.78
C PHE A 689 42.76 18.32 -47.35
N ASP A 690 42.93 17.09 -46.87
CA ASP A 690 44.25 16.49 -46.62
C ASP A 690 44.96 16.00 -47.92
N ASP A 691 46.29 16.16 -47.99
CA ASP A 691 47.16 15.60 -49.04
C ASP A 691 47.59 14.13 -48.75
N CYS A 692 47.32 13.62 -47.55
CA CYS A 692 47.79 12.35 -46.98
C CYS A 692 46.73 11.29 -46.50
N PRO A 693 45.45 11.18 -46.96
CA PRO A 693 44.24 10.77 -46.16
C PRO A 693 44.12 9.31 -45.69
N THR A 694 45.20 8.80 -45.09
CA THR A 694 45.38 7.48 -44.45
C THR A 694 46.63 7.49 -43.54
N GLN A 695 47.22 8.66 -43.26
CA GLN A 695 48.51 8.88 -42.64
C GLN A 695 48.57 10.11 -41.70
N ALA A 696 47.50 10.43 -40.97
CA ALA A 696 47.41 11.32 -39.79
C ALA A 696 48.60 12.26 -39.55
N GLY A 697 48.41 13.54 -39.88
CA GLY A 697 49.42 14.57 -39.71
C GLY A 697 48.86 15.99 -39.62
N ASN A 698 49.74 16.93 -39.34
CA ASN A 698 49.38 18.30 -38.97
C ASN A 698 50.22 19.36 -39.68
N SER A 699 50.98 18.96 -40.72
CA SER A 699 51.76 19.89 -41.52
C SER A 699 50.86 20.94 -42.18
N THR A 700 51.30 22.21 -42.19
CA THR A 700 50.55 23.34 -42.78
C THR A 700 51.41 24.27 -43.63
N LEU A 701 52.73 24.02 -43.68
CA LEU A 701 53.74 24.76 -44.42
C LEU A 701 54.38 23.85 -45.48
N GLY A 702 55.37 24.36 -46.22
CA GLY A 702 56.03 23.65 -47.33
C GLY A 702 55.19 23.38 -48.58
N GLY A 703 53.86 23.24 -48.44
CA GLY A 703 52.92 22.90 -49.52
C GLY A 703 52.53 21.42 -49.57
N LYS A 704 52.42 20.78 -48.40
CA LYS A 704 51.64 19.57 -48.15
C LYS A 704 50.83 19.84 -46.88
N ASN A 705 49.53 19.66 -46.91
CA ASN A 705 48.70 19.77 -45.72
C ASN A 705 48.49 18.39 -45.08
N ALA A 706 48.33 18.35 -43.75
CA ALA A 706 47.95 17.16 -42.97
C ALA A 706 48.79 15.89 -43.19
N CYS A 707 50.04 16.06 -43.62
CA CYS A 707 51.02 14.99 -43.63
C CYS A 707 51.84 14.97 -42.32
N PRO A 708 52.43 13.82 -41.93
CA PRO A 708 53.17 13.68 -40.68
C PRO A 708 54.27 14.73 -40.48
N ASP A 709 54.18 15.40 -39.34
CA ASP A 709 55.04 16.47 -38.84
C ASP A 709 55.24 16.16 -37.34
N THR A 710 56.34 15.49 -37.03
CA THR A 710 56.57 14.81 -35.74
C THR A 710 56.75 15.80 -34.57
N ASP A 711 57.12 17.04 -34.86
CA ASP A 711 57.31 18.08 -33.85
C ASP A 711 56.31 19.24 -33.92
N ALA A 712 55.55 19.38 -35.02
CA ALA A 712 54.48 20.34 -35.23
C ALA A 712 54.93 21.80 -35.50
N ASP A 713 56.10 22.02 -36.10
CA ASP A 713 56.52 23.36 -36.56
C ASP A 713 55.72 23.83 -37.81
N GLY A 714 55.11 22.88 -38.54
CA GLY A 714 54.32 23.07 -39.74
C GLY A 714 54.92 22.42 -40.99
N TRP A 715 56.18 21.98 -40.99
CA TRP A 715 56.83 21.28 -42.10
C TRP A 715 56.81 19.75 -41.89
N ALA A 716 56.27 19.02 -42.87
CA ALA A 716 56.23 17.56 -42.80
C ALA A 716 57.65 16.93 -42.73
N ASP A 717 57.80 15.89 -41.90
CA ASP A 717 59.04 15.15 -41.54
C ASP A 717 60.05 14.92 -42.69
N VAL A 718 59.50 14.74 -43.88
CA VAL A 718 60.20 14.33 -45.10
C VAL A 718 60.96 15.47 -45.80
N ASP A 719 60.73 16.73 -45.42
CA ASP A 719 61.40 17.91 -45.95
C ASP A 719 62.15 18.74 -44.87
N ASP A 720 62.13 18.30 -43.61
CA ASP A 720 62.73 19.01 -42.46
C ASP A 720 64.19 18.61 -42.13
N ALA A 721 64.92 19.47 -41.41
CA ALA A 721 66.31 19.28 -40.99
C ALA A 721 66.48 18.73 -39.55
N PHE A 722 65.59 19.08 -38.61
CA PHE A 722 65.54 18.55 -37.25
C PHE A 722 64.11 18.07 -36.92
N PRO A 723 63.60 16.95 -37.51
CA PRO A 723 62.17 16.57 -37.48
C PRO A 723 61.65 16.01 -36.12
N ASN A 724 62.17 16.55 -35.01
CA ASN A 724 61.81 16.24 -33.63
C ASN A 724 61.87 17.52 -32.74
N GLU A 725 62.06 18.72 -33.31
CA GLU A 725 62.34 19.98 -32.61
C GLU A 725 61.57 21.15 -33.26
N ILE A 726 60.34 21.41 -32.74
CA ILE A 726 59.23 22.33 -33.16
C ILE A 726 59.57 23.79 -33.55
N SER A 727 60.85 24.12 -33.66
CA SER A 727 61.32 25.48 -33.86
C SER A 727 62.63 25.55 -34.65
N GLN A 728 63.13 24.43 -35.18
CA GLN A 728 64.36 24.38 -35.98
C GLN A 728 64.18 23.53 -37.24
N TRP A 729 63.78 24.17 -38.34
CA TRP A 729 63.62 23.52 -39.65
C TRP A 729 64.86 23.64 -40.57
N ALA A 730 65.95 24.23 -40.08
CA ALA A 730 67.13 24.55 -40.90
C ALA A 730 68.45 24.64 -40.10
N ASP A 731 69.53 24.15 -40.72
CA ASP A 731 70.92 24.26 -40.30
C ASP A 731 71.75 24.70 -41.53
N SER A 732 72.34 25.89 -41.47
CA SER A 732 73.15 26.48 -42.56
C SER A 732 74.65 26.20 -42.47
N ASP A 733 75.15 25.81 -41.30
CA ASP A 733 76.58 25.80 -40.94
C ASP A 733 77.10 24.35 -40.74
N GLY A 734 76.30 23.51 -40.08
CA GLY A 734 76.51 22.07 -39.95
C GLY A 734 77.04 21.59 -38.60
N ASP A 735 76.92 22.40 -37.54
CA ASP A 735 77.46 22.08 -36.22
C ASP A 735 76.47 21.34 -35.28
N GLY A 736 75.17 21.51 -35.51
CA GLY A 736 74.07 20.87 -34.77
C GLY A 736 73.20 21.82 -33.95
N PHE A 737 73.48 23.12 -33.96
CA PHE A 737 72.56 24.16 -33.50
C PHE A 737 71.75 24.71 -34.69
N GLY A 738 70.55 25.24 -34.43
CA GLY A 738 69.58 25.56 -35.50
C GLY A 738 69.56 27.04 -35.92
N ASP A 739 69.33 27.29 -37.21
CA ASP A 739 69.33 28.63 -37.84
C ASP A 739 68.28 29.59 -37.26
N ASN A 740 67.17 29.06 -36.74
CA ASN A 740 66.11 29.91 -36.21
C ASN A 740 66.49 30.43 -34.82
N SER A 741 66.99 31.66 -34.80
CA SER A 741 67.26 32.49 -33.60
C SER A 741 66.12 32.64 -32.56
N GLN A 742 64.99 31.96 -32.73
CA GLN A 742 63.85 31.93 -31.80
C GLN A 742 63.45 30.50 -31.39
N GLY A 743 64.27 29.49 -31.74
CA GLY A 743 64.01 28.08 -31.44
C GLY A 743 64.86 27.48 -30.32
N VAL A 744 64.56 26.23 -29.98
CA VAL A 744 65.35 25.38 -29.07
C VAL A 744 66.73 25.17 -29.70
N SER A 745 67.79 25.23 -28.88
CA SER A 745 69.18 25.09 -29.35
C SER A 745 69.49 25.94 -30.59
N ALA A 746 68.95 27.16 -30.64
CA ALA A 746 69.30 28.12 -31.68
C ALA A 746 70.78 28.46 -31.60
N ASP A 747 71.44 28.56 -32.75
CA ASP A 747 72.82 29.02 -32.81
C ASP A 747 72.86 30.53 -32.49
N ASP A 748 73.59 30.93 -31.43
CA ASP A 748 73.92 32.33 -31.14
C ASP A 748 75.04 32.85 -32.07
N CYS A 749 75.71 31.94 -32.78
CA CYS A 749 76.77 32.15 -33.75
C CYS A 749 76.48 31.63 -35.21
N PRO A 750 75.29 31.80 -35.88
CA PRO A 750 74.77 31.15 -37.15
C PRO A 750 75.61 31.09 -38.45
N SER A 751 76.93 31.00 -38.36
CA SER A 751 77.93 30.98 -39.44
C SER A 751 79.35 30.70 -38.92
N MET A 752 79.48 30.23 -37.66
CA MET A 752 80.74 29.91 -37.01
C MET A 752 80.58 28.82 -35.94
N ALA A 753 80.39 27.57 -36.39
CA ALA A 753 80.42 26.35 -35.58
C ALA A 753 81.24 26.42 -34.27
N GLY A 754 80.60 26.12 -33.14
CA GLY A 754 81.20 26.16 -31.80
C GLY A 754 80.77 25.01 -30.90
N THR A 755 80.90 25.21 -29.57
CA THR A 755 80.72 24.16 -28.56
C THR A 755 80.21 24.62 -27.19
N SER A 756 80.03 25.93 -26.93
CA SER A 756 79.39 26.37 -25.67
C SER A 756 77.95 25.81 -25.58
N THR A 757 77.53 25.52 -24.35
CA THR A 757 76.24 24.89 -24.04
C THR A 757 75.50 25.50 -22.85
N GLN A 758 76.11 26.43 -22.11
CA GLN A 758 75.51 27.03 -20.90
C GLN A 758 75.07 28.49 -21.09
N ASP A 759 75.82 29.31 -21.84
CA ASP A 759 75.54 30.75 -22.00
C ASP A 759 75.14 31.17 -23.42
N ARG A 760 75.93 30.79 -24.44
CA ARG A 760 75.72 31.13 -25.86
C ARG A 760 75.90 29.91 -26.73
N LEU A 761 74.79 29.35 -27.18
CA LEU A 761 74.75 28.06 -27.83
C LEU A 761 75.40 28.15 -29.23
N GLY A 762 76.22 27.16 -29.59
CA GLY A 762 76.98 27.19 -30.85
C GLY A 762 78.17 28.17 -30.90
N CYS A 763 78.46 28.91 -29.82
CA CYS A 763 79.60 29.81 -29.76
C CYS A 763 80.88 29.16 -29.17
N PHE A 764 82.00 29.90 -29.15
CA PHE A 764 83.33 29.38 -28.82
C PHE A 764 83.62 29.35 -27.29
N ASP A 765 84.21 28.24 -26.84
CA ASP A 765 84.61 27.89 -25.47
C ASP A 765 86.06 27.36 -25.54
N ALA A 766 86.94 27.82 -24.64
CA ALA A 766 88.39 27.55 -24.68
C ALA A 766 88.90 26.43 -23.76
N ASP A 767 88.22 26.09 -22.66
CA ASP A 767 88.66 25.04 -21.72
C ASP A 767 87.63 23.92 -21.45
N GLU A 768 86.54 23.92 -22.21
CA GLU A 768 85.52 22.87 -22.36
C GLU A 768 84.65 22.67 -21.10
N ASP A 769 84.42 23.74 -20.32
CA ASP A 769 83.50 23.76 -19.16
C ASP A 769 82.03 23.99 -19.56
N GLY A 770 81.79 24.58 -20.74
CA GLY A 770 80.47 24.82 -21.33
C GLY A 770 80.03 26.28 -21.38
N TYR A 771 80.75 27.22 -20.77
CA TYR A 771 80.56 28.67 -20.90
C TYR A 771 81.48 29.27 -21.98
N SER A 772 81.05 30.36 -22.63
CA SER A 772 81.76 30.93 -23.77
C SER A 772 82.83 31.96 -23.37
N ASP A 773 83.90 32.03 -24.17
CA ASP A 773 84.94 33.06 -24.04
C ASP A 773 84.32 34.48 -24.12
N ALA A 774 84.66 35.33 -23.14
CA ALA A 774 84.27 36.73 -23.14
C ALA A 774 84.80 37.48 -24.39
N ASP A 775 83.88 38.03 -25.19
CA ASP A 775 84.17 38.74 -26.44
C ASP A 775 83.54 40.17 -26.47
N PRO A 776 83.82 41.02 -27.47
CA PRO A 776 83.29 42.38 -27.55
C PRO A 776 81.75 42.52 -27.62
N SER A 777 81.02 41.41 -27.64
CA SER A 777 79.56 41.28 -27.71
C SER A 777 78.95 40.66 -26.45
N TRP A 778 79.76 40.02 -25.61
CA TRP A 778 79.34 39.22 -24.46
C TRP A 778 80.49 39.18 -23.43
N THR A 779 80.33 39.88 -22.32
CA THR A 779 81.37 40.05 -21.29
C THR A 779 81.02 39.30 -20.01
N THR A 780 81.91 39.31 -19.02
CA THR A 780 81.67 38.67 -17.72
C THR A 780 80.50 39.32 -16.95
N GLU A 781 80.18 40.59 -17.22
CA GLU A 781 78.98 41.28 -16.70
C GLU A 781 77.69 40.81 -17.42
N ASP A 782 77.81 40.28 -18.63
CA ASP A 782 76.69 39.74 -19.41
C ASP A 782 76.44 38.23 -19.16
N GLY A 783 77.42 37.50 -18.61
CA GLY A 783 77.34 36.06 -18.33
C GLY A 783 78.39 35.19 -19.02
N ALA A 784 79.42 35.77 -19.64
CA ALA A 784 80.60 35.03 -20.09
C ALA A 784 81.46 34.56 -18.90
N ASP A 785 82.26 33.51 -19.07
CA ASP A 785 83.09 32.95 -17.99
C ASP A 785 84.04 33.99 -17.36
N ALA A 786 83.90 34.17 -16.04
CA ALA A 786 84.71 35.08 -15.23
C ALA A 786 86.20 34.67 -15.08
N PHE A 787 86.55 33.39 -15.26
CA PHE A 787 87.90 32.87 -15.01
C PHE A 787 88.61 32.26 -16.24
N ALA A 788 87.90 31.80 -17.28
CA ALA A 788 88.31 31.52 -18.68
C ALA A 788 89.50 30.57 -18.91
N ASN A 789 90.04 29.97 -17.84
CA ASN A 789 91.22 29.08 -17.80
C ASN A 789 91.20 28.15 -16.56
N GLU A 790 90.08 28.10 -15.81
CA GLU A 790 89.94 27.39 -14.53
C GLU A 790 88.54 26.73 -14.47
N PRO A 791 88.36 25.53 -15.05
CA PRO A 791 87.07 24.80 -15.19
C PRO A 791 86.39 24.36 -13.87
N SER A 792 86.60 25.10 -12.79
CA SER A 792 85.99 24.89 -11.48
C SER A 792 85.33 26.15 -10.91
N GLN A 793 85.52 27.30 -11.53
CA GLN A 793 84.92 28.60 -11.18
C GLN A 793 84.61 29.38 -12.45
N TRP A 794 83.39 29.88 -12.59
CA TRP A 794 82.95 30.72 -13.72
C TRP A 794 82.10 31.93 -13.30
N SER A 795 81.91 32.12 -11.98
CA SER A 795 81.08 33.15 -11.37
C SER A 795 81.73 33.72 -10.09
N ASP A 796 81.60 35.03 -9.92
CA ASP A 796 82.09 35.88 -8.82
C ASP A 796 81.03 36.98 -8.64
N TYR A 797 80.04 36.74 -7.76
CA TYR A 797 78.76 37.49 -7.80
C TYR A 797 78.79 38.88 -7.15
N ASP A 798 79.60 39.09 -6.12
CA ASP A 798 79.71 40.38 -5.41
C ASP A 798 81.07 41.08 -5.55
N GLU A 799 81.91 40.60 -6.48
CA GLU A 799 83.18 41.18 -6.93
C GLU A 799 84.28 41.25 -5.84
N ASP A 800 84.18 40.45 -4.78
CA ASP A 800 85.20 40.40 -3.71
C ASP A 800 86.47 39.61 -4.12
N GLY A 801 86.35 38.73 -5.12
CA GLY A 801 87.44 37.95 -5.72
C GLY A 801 87.57 36.51 -5.21
N PHE A 802 86.60 36.02 -4.42
CA PHE A 802 86.39 34.60 -4.16
C PHE A 802 85.30 34.04 -5.11
N GLY A 803 85.45 32.79 -5.52
CA GLY A 803 84.58 32.17 -6.53
C GLY A 803 83.35 31.51 -5.91
N ASP A 804 82.20 31.68 -6.55
CA ASP A 804 80.90 31.26 -6.00
C ASP A 804 80.77 29.73 -5.83
N ASN A 805 81.43 28.93 -6.68
CA ASN A 805 81.32 27.47 -6.65
C ASN A 805 82.00 26.89 -5.41
N TRP A 806 81.38 25.88 -4.79
CA TRP A 806 81.86 25.31 -3.53
C TRP A 806 82.07 23.79 -3.59
N ALA A 807 83.07 23.30 -2.84
CA ALA A 807 83.36 21.87 -2.66
C ALA A 807 83.22 21.42 -1.19
N ASN A 808 82.99 22.34 -0.24
CA ASN A 808 82.89 21.99 1.16
C ASN A 808 81.55 21.31 1.50
N MET A 809 81.50 19.98 1.36
CA MET A 809 80.38 19.11 1.75
C MET A 809 79.92 19.23 3.22
N SER A 810 80.62 20.02 4.07
CA SER A 810 80.22 20.30 5.45
C SER A 810 79.14 21.40 5.55
N TRP A 811 79.02 22.25 4.53
CA TRP A 811 78.04 23.35 4.46
C TRP A 811 76.68 22.81 3.98
N THR A 812 76.07 21.96 4.80
CA THR A 812 74.78 21.28 4.50
C THR A 812 73.56 22.19 4.56
N ASP A 813 73.77 23.46 4.88
CA ASP A 813 72.82 24.52 5.17
C ASP A 813 72.96 25.74 4.23
N ARG A 814 73.87 25.69 3.24
CA ARG A 814 74.03 26.73 2.21
C ARG A 814 72.69 26.97 1.50
N SER A 815 72.32 28.24 1.34
CA SER A 815 71.07 28.64 0.67
C SER A 815 71.05 28.20 -0.79
N THR A 816 69.93 27.63 -1.26
CA THR A 816 69.68 27.34 -2.69
C THR A 816 69.37 28.59 -3.52
N MET A 817 69.47 29.78 -2.92
CA MET A 817 69.34 31.10 -3.56
C MET A 817 70.66 31.88 -3.53
N TRP A 818 71.76 31.25 -3.10
CA TRP A 818 73.10 31.81 -3.23
C TRP A 818 73.74 31.38 -4.56
N PRO A 819 74.52 32.27 -5.23
CA PRO A 819 75.22 32.01 -6.49
C PRO A 819 76.12 30.78 -6.54
N GLY A 820 76.58 30.44 -7.75
CA GLY A 820 77.44 29.28 -8.02
C GLY A 820 76.75 27.92 -7.81
N GLU A 821 77.53 26.85 -7.95
CA GLU A 821 77.09 25.48 -7.69
C GLU A 821 78.11 24.61 -6.93
N TYR A 822 77.69 23.40 -6.54
CA TYR A 822 78.59 22.44 -5.91
C TYR A 822 79.49 21.79 -6.96
N HIS A 823 80.72 22.29 -7.11
CA HIS A 823 81.75 21.65 -7.92
C HIS A 823 82.84 21.04 -7.02
N ALA A 824 83.02 19.71 -7.12
CA ALA A 824 83.72 18.92 -6.11
C ALA A 824 85.24 19.19 -5.97
N ASP A 825 85.85 19.87 -6.95
CA ASP A 825 87.26 20.28 -6.94
C ASP A 825 87.43 21.82 -6.84
N ALA A 826 86.35 22.58 -6.60
CA ALA A 826 86.37 24.06 -6.55
C ALA A 826 87.37 24.63 -5.52
N VAL A 827 88.04 25.72 -5.91
CA VAL A 827 89.06 26.42 -5.11
C VAL A 827 88.70 27.88 -4.92
N GLY A 828 89.18 28.50 -3.81
CA GLY A 828 88.90 29.90 -3.52
C GLY A 828 87.42 30.20 -3.21
N GLN A 829 86.74 29.26 -2.57
CA GLN A 829 85.29 29.26 -2.32
C GLN A 829 84.90 30.31 -1.27
N ASP A 830 83.88 31.11 -1.56
CA ASP A 830 83.30 32.03 -0.58
C ASP A 830 82.28 31.34 0.36
N PHE A 831 82.19 31.78 1.62
CA PHE A 831 81.10 31.43 2.53
C PHE A 831 79.89 32.38 2.37
N CYS A 832 80.08 33.65 2.00
CA CYS A 832 79.03 34.68 2.00
C CYS A 832 78.75 35.35 0.62
N PRO A 833 78.49 34.58 -0.47
CA PRO A 833 78.55 35.00 -1.90
C PRO A 833 77.40 35.89 -2.39
N THR A 834 77.03 36.85 -1.55
CA THR A 834 75.95 37.83 -1.71
C THR A 834 76.19 39.08 -0.84
N ASN A 835 77.26 39.12 -0.03
CA ASN A 835 77.56 40.13 0.97
C ASN A 835 79.09 40.34 1.16
N SER A 836 79.80 40.64 0.07
CA SER A 836 81.22 41.01 -0.01
C SER A 836 81.85 41.45 1.32
N GLY A 837 82.74 40.61 1.84
CA GLY A 837 83.22 40.70 3.20
C GLY A 837 84.74 40.62 3.35
N THR A 838 85.20 40.51 4.59
CA THR A 838 86.63 40.52 4.93
C THR A 838 87.01 39.54 6.04
N SER A 839 86.05 38.78 6.58
CA SER A 839 86.33 37.75 7.58
C SER A 839 87.33 36.71 7.03
N THR A 840 88.27 36.29 7.87
CA THR A 840 89.35 35.35 7.46
C THR A 840 89.68 34.27 8.49
N GLU A 841 89.21 34.38 9.73
CA GLU A 841 89.35 33.35 10.76
C GLU A 841 88.05 32.54 10.91
N GLY A 842 88.00 31.61 11.88
CA GLY A 842 86.84 30.74 12.16
C GLY A 842 86.52 29.67 11.10
N GLY A 843 86.92 29.87 9.83
CA GLY A 843 86.54 29.05 8.68
C GLY A 843 85.43 29.67 7.81
N PHE A 844 85.08 30.93 8.06
CA PHE A 844 84.11 31.73 7.33
C PHE A 844 84.89 32.80 6.55
N LEU A 845 85.14 32.54 5.27
CA LEU A 845 85.82 33.48 4.36
C LEU A 845 84.76 34.36 3.68
N GLY A 846 85.12 35.61 3.36
CA GLY A 846 84.29 36.54 2.58
C GLY A 846 83.02 37.04 3.29
N CYS A 847 82.84 36.79 4.59
CA CYS A 847 81.68 37.27 5.34
C CYS A 847 81.88 38.67 5.95
N PRO A 848 80.78 39.36 6.30
CA PRO A 848 80.82 40.60 7.08
C PRO A 848 81.53 40.43 8.43
N ASP A 849 82.21 41.49 8.84
CA ASP A 849 82.95 41.66 10.08
C ASP A 849 82.72 43.13 10.49
N SER A 850 81.94 43.36 11.55
CA SER A 850 81.38 44.69 11.86
C SER A 850 82.34 45.64 12.58
N ASP A 851 83.38 45.14 13.25
CA ASP A 851 84.37 45.99 13.93
C ASP A 851 85.86 45.64 13.69
N ASP A 852 86.13 44.91 12.59
CA ASP A 852 87.44 44.56 12.03
C ASP A 852 88.30 43.66 12.95
N ASP A 853 87.67 42.78 13.74
CA ASP A 853 88.33 41.88 14.69
C ASP A 853 88.84 40.58 14.03
N GLY A 854 88.18 40.11 12.95
CA GLY A 854 88.50 38.92 12.16
C GLY A 854 87.48 37.78 12.25
N TRP A 855 86.55 37.82 13.20
CA TRP A 855 85.40 36.91 13.30
C TRP A 855 84.18 37.44 12.51
N TYR A 856 83.14 36.61 12.42
CA TYR A 856 81.90 36.93 11.70
C TYR A 856 80.79 37.24 12.71
N ASP A 857 80.11 38.37 12.54
CA ASP A 857 79.02 38.94 13.36
C ASP A 857 77.97 37.97 13.94
N THR A 858 77.81 36.76 13.39
CA THR A 858 76.83 35.75 13.84
C THR A 858 77.40 34.64 14.73
N ILE A 859 78.72 34.60 14.94
CA ILE A 859 79.42 33.63 15.81
C ILE A 859 80.23 34.30 16.93
N ASP A 860 80.04 35.60 17.08
CA ASP A 860 80.48 36.45 18.17
C ASP A 860 79.24 36.78 19.03
N ASP A 861 79.32 36.58 20.35
CA ASP A 861 78.21 36.82 21.28
C ASP A 861 77.99 38.33 21.59
N LEU A 862 78.99 39.19 21.33
CA LEU A 862 78.96 40.64 21.54
C LEU A 862 79.49 41.42 20.30
N PRO A 863 78.90 41.24 19.09
CA PRO A 863 79.46 41.61 17.78
C PRO A 863 79.44 43.11 17.44
N GLN A 864 79.57 43.97 18.45
CA GLN A 864 79.68 45.44 18.37
C GLN A 864 80.69 46.00 19.40
N GLU A 865 81.42 45.14 20.12
CA GLU A 865 82.40 45.51 21.16
C GLU A 865 83.58 44.53 21.14
N SER A 866 84.48 44.70 20.16
CA SER A 866 85.84 44.10 19.94
C SER A 866 86.81 43.94 21.15
N THR A 867 86.33 44.06 22.39
CA THR A 867 87.01 43.58 23.59
C THR A 867 86.31 42.39 24.28
N GLN A 868 85.15 41.97 23.78
CA GLN A 868 84.30 40.90 24.27
C GLN A 868 83.72 40.13 23.07
N TRP A 869 83.69 38.80 23.12
CA TRP A 869 83.10 37.99 22.03
C TRP A 869 82.48 36.67 22.53
N ILE A 870 82.31 36.51 23.86
CA ILE A 870 81.72 35.35 24.52
C ILE A 870 80.88 35.83 25.72
N ASP A 871 79.68 35.25 25.88
CA ASP A 871 78.85 35.32 27.09
C ASP A 871 78.50 33.87 27.51
N SER A 872 79.07 33.38 28.63
CA SER A 872 78.95 31.96 29.01
C SER A 872 77.59 31.55 29.59
N ASP A 873 76.76 32.47 30.08
CA ASP A 873 75.45 32.12 30.68
C ASP A 873 74.23 32.90 30.16
N GLY A 874 74.46 33.97 29.39
CA GLY A 874 73.49 34.58 28.49
C GLY A 874 72.64 35.68 29.13
N ASP A 875 73.14 36.36 30.16
CA ASP A 875 72.45 37.52 30.75
C ASP A 875 72.82 38.89 30.15
N GLY A 876 73.82 38.92 29.25
CA GLY A 876 74.21 40.09 28.47
C GLY A 876 75.47 40.82 28.96
N TYR A 877 76.21 40.25 29.91
CA TYR A 877 77.46 40.79 30.43
C TYR A 877 78.65 39.86 30.12
N GLY A 878 79.55 40.30 29.23
CA GLY A 878 80.57 39.43 28.61
C GLY A 878 81.66 38.86 29.54
N ASP A 879 82.16 37.67 29.18
CA ASP A 879 83.07 36.82 29.97
C ASP A 879 84.46 37.42 30.25
N ASP A 880 85.02 38.27 29.37
CA ASP A 880 86.40 38.73 29.53
C ASP A 880 86.49 39.80 30.64
N ALA A 881 87.14 39.41 31.74
CA ALA A 881 87.38 40.27 32.90
C ALA A 881 88.35 41.45 32.63
N GLU A 882 88.94 41.58 31.44
CA GLU A 882 89.64 42.78 30.96
C GLU A 882 88.76 43.69 30.05
N GLY A 883 87.56 43.25 29.67
CA GLY A 883 86.57 43.98 28.86
C GLY A 883 85.69 44.99 29.63
N ASN A 884 84.69 45.55 28.95
CA ASN A 884 83.71 46.50 29.53
C ASN A 884 82.58 45.78 30.27
N GLU A 885 82.11 46.40 31.38
CA GLU A 885 81.03 45.94 32.28
C GLU A 885 80.94 44.40 32.43
N PRO A 886 82.03 43.70 32.79
CA PRO A 886 82.07 42.24 32.83
C PRO A 886 81.23 41.70 33.99
N ASP A 887 80.65 40.51 33.78
CA ASP A 887 79.76 39.91 34.77
C ASP A 887 80.46 39.62 36.12
N ALA A 888 79.73 39.85 37.21
CA ALA A 888 80.12 39.51 38.57
C ALA A 888 79.79 38.05 38.95
N CYS A 889 78.96 37.35 38.16
CA CYS A 889 78.36 36.05 38.44
C CYS A 889 78.63 34.88 37.41
N PRO A 890 79.71 34.80 36.57
CA PRO A 890 79.68 34.24 35.19
C PRO A 890 79.48 32.71 35.08
N SER A 891 78.25 32.28 35.37
CA SER A 891 77.75 30.90 35.53
C SER A 891 76.37 30.84 36.24
N ILE A 892 75.81 31.99 36.65
CA ILE A 892 74.56 32.15 37.40
C ILE A 892 73.80 33.43 36.94
N ALA A 893 73.56 33.53 35.63
CA ALA A 893 72.70 34.50 34.94
C ALA A 893 71.66 35.20 35.84
N GLY A 894 71.71 36.53 35.89
CA GLY A 894 70.93 37.34 36.83
C GLY A 894 70.44 38.67 36.28
N ASN A 895 69.58 39.33 37.06
CA ASN A 895 68.76 40.45 36.63
C ASN A 895 68.91 41.72 37.48
N SER A 896 69.81 41.72 38.48
CA SER A 896 70.10 42.92 39.26
C SER A 896 70.81 43.97 38.39
N THR A 897 70.25 45.18 38.37
CA THR A 897 70.66 46.27 37.47
C THR A 897 71.14 47.52 38.19
N GLU A 898 71.01 47.59 39.52
CA GLU A 898 71.52 48.71 40.34
C GLU A 898 72.88 48.38 41.01
N ILE A 899 73.13 47.11 41.39
CA ILE A 899 74.42 46.70 42.00
C ILE A 899 74.67 45.18 41.88
N ASN A 900 75.91 44.80 41.53
CA ASN A 900 76.29 43.42 41.15
C ASN A 900 75.49 42.94 39.94
N PHE A 901 75.82 43.53 38.78
CA PHE A 901 75.33 43.11 37.48
C PHE A 901 75.47 41.59 37.29
N GLY A 902 74.49 40.99 36.60
CA GLY A 902 74.38 39.56 36.34
C GLY A 902 74.05 38.66 37.55
N CYS A 903 73.62 39.23 38.68
CA CYS A 903 73.25 38.45 39.87
C CYS A 903 71.73 38.57 40.20
N LEU A 904 71.19 37.61 40.96
CA LEU A 904 69.73 37.35 41.10
C LEU A 904 68.93 38.38 41.93
N ASP A 905 67.77 38.78 41.41
CA ASP A 905 66.69 39.56 42.04
C ASP A 905 65.33 38.82 41.80
N SER A 906 64.71 38.29 42.85
CA SER A 906 63.60 37.32 42.77
C SER A 906 62.22 37.92 42.52
N ASP A 907 61.94 39.15 42.96
CA ASP A 907 60.66 39.83 42.65
C ASP A 907 60.80 40.92 41.57
N GLY A 908 62.02 41.35 41.29
CA GLY A 908 62.46 42.12 40.13
C GLY A 908 62.45 43.63 40.34
N ASP A 909 62.47 44.14 41.58
CA ASP A 909 62.36 45.58 41.85
C ASP A 909 63.61 46.38 41.42
N GLY A 910 64.73 45.69 41.19
CA GLY A 910 66.03 46.22 40.79
C GLY A 910 67.17 45.83 41.75
N TYR A 911 66.85 45.43 42.99
CA TYR A 911 67.81 45.06 44.02
C TYR A 911 67.92 43.54 44.17
N ALA A 912 69.16 43.03 44.24
CA ALA A 912 69.39 41.61 44.47
C ALA A 912 68.84 41.13 45.82
N ASP A 913 68.40 39.87 45.90
CA ASP A 913 67.73 39.22 47.06
C ASP A 913 68.44 39.41 48.42
N ALA A 914 69.72 39.73 48.41
CA ALA A 914 70.53 39.93 49.60
C ALA A 914 70.27 41.25 50.34
N ASP A 915 69.59 42.23 49.71
CA ASP A 915 69.51 43.62 50.18
C ASP A 915 68.06 44.15 50.40
N ASP A 916 67.01 43.37 50.14
CA ASP A 916 65.59 43.73 50.39
C ASP A 916 65.02 43.13 51.70
N ILE A 917 63.92 43.72 52.20
CA ILE A 917 63.15 43.33 53.40
C ILE A 917 61.82 42.64 53.04
N PHE A 918 61.26 42.90 51.86
CA PHE A 918 59.94 42.43 51.41
C PHE A 918 60.05 41.48 50.21
N GLU A 919 61.03 40.54 50.29
CA GLU A 919 61.63 39.65 49.25
C GLU A 919 60.70 38.95 48.20
N ASN A 920 59.39 39.15 48.28
CA ASN A 920 58.33 38.50 47.49
C ASN A 920 57.17 39.48 47.14
N GLU A 921 57.28 40.80 47.38
CA GLU A 921 56.20 41.80 47.27
C GLU A 921 56.72 43.17 46.76
N LYS A 922 57.36 43.14 45.59
CA LYS A 922 57.71 44.20 44.61
C LYS A 922 57.12 45.60 44.76
N SER A 923 55.89 45.74 45.26
CA SER A 923 55.29 47.05 45.51
C SER A 923 55.76 47.69 46.83
N GLN A 924 56.51 46.96 47.65
CA GLN A 924 57.08 47.35 48.95
C GLN A 924 58.51 46.81 49.07
N TRP A 925 59.38 47.57 49.74
CA TRP A 925 60.73 47.15 50.16
C TRP A 925 61.10 47.70 51.56
N ASN A 926 60.13 48.33 52.26
CA ASN A 926 60.32 48.93 53.58
C ASN A 926 58.99 49.13 54.36
N ASP A 927 59.07 49.06 55.70
CA ASP A 927 58.00 49.35 56.68
C ASP A 927 58.62 50.13 57.85
N THR A 928 58.04 51.29 58.22
CA THR A 928 58.62 52.25 59.17
C THR A 928 58.13 52.11 60.61
N ASP A 929 56.84 51.86 60.87
CA ASP A 929 56.29 51.80 62.24
C ASP A 929 55.87 50.39 62.72
N ALA A 930 56.11 49.38 61.87
CA ALA A 930 56.00 47.95 62.12
C ALA A 930 54.60 47.53 62.56
N ASP A 931 53.57 48.14 61.95
CA ASP A 931 52.17 47.84 62.19
C ASP A 931 51.68 46.60 61.43
N GLY A 932 52.34 46.26 60.30
CA GLY A 932 51.99 45.18 59.38
C GLY A 932 51.73 45.61 57.92
N TYR A 933 51.66 46.91 57.62
CA TYR A 933 51.41 47.47 56.29
C TYR A 933 52.62 48.30 55.79
N GLY A 934 52.96 48.17 54.51
CA GLY A 934 54.20 48.74 53.95
C GLY A 934 54.14 50.23 53.59
N ASP A 935 55.30 50.90 53.61
CA ASP A 935 55.42 52.36 53.53
C ASP A 935 55.04 52.98 52.18
N ASN A 936 55.12 52.23 51.06
CA ASN A 936 54.81 52.77 49.75
C ASN A 936 53.30 53.03 49.63
N PRO A 937 52.83 54.29 49.49
CA PRO A 937 51.41 54.60 49.42
C PRO A 937 50.74 54.14 48.11
N ASN A 938 51.53 53.62 47.15
CA ASN A 938 51.05 53.00 45.92
C ASN A 938 51.16 51.46 45.95
N GLY A 939 51.69 50.89 47.03
CA GLY A 939 51.83 49.45 47.20
C GLY A 939 50.51 48.76 47.55
N ILE A 940 50.53 47.42 47.61
CA ILE A 940 49.36 46.63 47.99
C ILE A 940 49.16 46.71 49.52
N THR A 941 47.91 46.92 49.95
CA THR A 941 47.54 47.23 51.34
C THR A 941 48.46 48.27 51.98
N PRO A 942 48.52 49.50 51.43
CA PRO A 942 49.32 50.57 52.00
C PRO A 942 48.67 51.05 53.30
N ASP A 943 49.48 51.42 54.30
CA ASP A 943 48.91 51.98 55.53
C ASP A 943 48.26 53.35 55.25
N ALA A 944 47.04 53.57 55.77
CA ALA A 944 46.40 54.87 55.77
C ALA A 944 46.85 55.75 56.97
N CYS A 945 47.58 55.18 57.92
CA CYS A 945 48.08 55.80 59.15
C CYS A 945 49.55 55.44 59.55
N PRO A 946 50.56 55.47 58.64
CA PRO A 946 51.96 54.96 58.81
C PRO A 946 52.87 55.74 59.78
N THR A 947 52.26 56.44 60.74
CA THR A 947 52.93 57.16 61.83
C THR A 947 52.10 57.14 63.12
N SER A 948 51.11 56.24 63.21
CA SER A 948 50.14 56.22 64.32
C SER A 948 50.57 55.23 65.40
N ASP A 949 50.54 55.64 66.68
CA ASP A 949 50.99 54.76 67.77
C ASP A 949 49.90 53.72 68.12
N TRP A 950 49.82 52.68 67.28
CA TRP A 950 48.84 51.58 67.26
C TRP A 950 48.63 50.79 68.57
N LYS A 951 49.29 51.16 69.67
CA LYS A 951 49.55 50.27 70.83
C LYS A 951 48.49 50.30 71.93
N PHE A 952 47.42 51.11 71.82
CA PHE A 952 46.45 51.30 72.92
C PHE A 952 44.97 51.37 72.56
N GLU A 953 44.61 51.37 71.27
CA GLU A 953 43.24 51.17 70.78
C GLU A 953 43.26 50.01 69.75
N GLY A 954 42.11 49.59 69.24
CA GLY A 954 42.03 48.66 68.11
C GLY A 954 42.45 49.30 66.79
N LYS A 955 42.47 48.50 65.72
CA LYS A 955 42.67 48.97 64.34
C LYS A 955 41.45 48.66 63.51
N SER A 956 41.00 49.61 62.70
CA SER A 956 40.03 49.35 61.65
C SER A 956 40.63 48.42 60.59
N ASN A 957 39.78 47.56 60.05
CA ASN A 957 40.07 46.72 58.89
C ASN A 957 38.94 46.73 57.85
N ILE A 958 37.95 47.63 58.01
CA ILE A 958 36.80 47.76 57.10
C ILE A 958 36.91 49.04 56.25
N ASP A 959 37.25 50.19 56.84
CA ASP A 959 37.30 51.48 56.13
C ASP A 959 38.72 52.03 55.98
N ARG A 960 39.39 52.41 57.08
CA ARG A 960 40.73 53.00 57.09
C ARG A 960 41.73 52.01 57.69
N LEU A 961 42.32 51.18 56.84
CA LEU A 961 43.30 50.16 57.25
C LEU A 961 44.45 50.80 58.06
N GLY A 962 44.87 50.14 59.14
CA GLY A 962 45.91 50.61 60.07
C GLY A 962 45.44 51.64 61.10
N CYS A 963 44.44 52.47 60.76
CA CYS A 963 43.95 53.56 61.61
C CYS A 963 43.10 53.09 62.84
N PRO A 964 42.96 53.91 63.91
CA PRO A 964 42.36 53.46 65.17
C PRO A 964 40.84 53.20 65.18
N ASP A 965 40.43 52.21 65.98
CA ASP A 965 39.05 51.78 66.29
C ASP A 965 38.97 51.51 67.82
N SER A 966 38.03 52.12 68.56
CA SER A 966 38.04 52.11 70.03
C SER A 966 37.26 50.96 70.69
N ASP A 967 36.26 50.38 70.03
CA ASP A 967 35.44 49.29 70.59
C ASP A 967 35.45 47.98 69.78
N VAL A 968 36.13 48.01 68.63
CA VAL A 968 36.56 46.86 67.82
C VAL A 968 35.41 46.20 67.06
N ASP A 969 34.51 46.99 66.48
CA ASP A 969 33.53 46.56 65.48
C ASP A 969 34.09 46.53 64.03
N GLY A 970 35.24 47.17 63.81
CA GLY A 970 36.02 47.19 62.58
C GLY A 970 36.00 48.52 61.82
N ILE A 971 35.16 49.48 62.24
CA ILE A 971 35.03 50.81 61.65
C ILE A 971 35.91 51.82 62.40
N SER A 972 36.60 52.70 61.67
CA SER A 972 37.52 53.66 62.29
C SER A 972 36.81 54.76 63.10
N ASN A 973 37.44 55.17 64.20
CA ASN A 973 36.94 56.21 65.09
C ASN A 973 36.82 57.56 64.36
N PRO A 974 35.79 58.38 64.67
CA PRO A 974 35.67 59.73 64.12
C PRO A 974 36.80 60.65 64.60
N ASP A 975 37.60 61.17 63.67
CA ASP A 975 38.64 62.17 63.88
C ASP A 975 38.29 63.53 63.22
N SER A 976 39.28 64.38 62.89
CA SER A 976 39.02 65.68 62.25
C SER A 976 38.84 65.62 60.73
N GLU A 977 39.38 64.57 60.09
CA GLU A 977 39.36 64.37 58.63
C GLU A 977 38.33 63.30 58.23
N TRP A 978 38.05 62.34 59.12
CA TRP A 978 37.04 61.30 58.95
C TRP A 978 35.96 61.45 60.02
N THR A 979 34.78 61.93 59.63
CA THR A 979 33.70 62.31 60.57
C THR A 979 32.50 61.37 60.45
N ILE A 980 31.59 61.41 61.43
CA ILE A 980 30.39 60.54 61.46
C ILE A 980 29.53 60.71 60.19
N ASP A 981 29.37 61.95 59.71
CA ASP A 981 28.64 62.26 58.45
C ASP A 981 29.33 61.68 57.19
N MET A 982 30.57 61.18 57.31
CA MET A 982 31.34 60.55 56.23
C MET A 982 31.37 59.01 56.32
N GLY A 983 30.85 58.42 57.40
CA GLY A 983 30.84 56.97 57.64
C GLY A 983 31.78 56.48 58.76
N ALA A 984 32.47 57.38 59.47
CA ALA A 984 33.12 57.03 60.73
C ALA A 984 32.09 56.63 61.79
N ASP A 985 32.47 55.83 62.78
CA ASP A 985 31.50 55.27 63.73
C ASP A 985 30.76 56.37 64.54
N ALA A 986 29.43 56.25 64.56
CA ALA A 986 28.50 57.09 65.30
C ALA A 986 28.36 56.72 66.80
N CYS A 987 28.77 55.51 67.18
CA CYS A 987 28.73 54.92 68.52
C CYS A 987 30.09 54.35 69.03
N PRO A 988 31.25 55.04 68.90
CA PRO A 988 32.64 54.51 69.05
C PRO A 988 33.11 54.12 70.45
N ASN A 989 32.18 53.68 71.30
CA ASN A 989 32.33 53.14 72.65
C ASN A 989 31.25 52.06 72.92
N THR A 990 30.52 51.58 71.91
CA THR A 990 29.38 50.65 71.98
C THR A 990 29.18 49.90 70.64
N TYR A 991 30.10 48.97 70.34
CA TYR A 991 30.07 47.95 69.27
C TYR A 991 28.70 47.76 68.63
N GLY A 992 28.62 48.02 67.33
CA GLY A 992 27.40 47.91 66.56
C GLY A 992 27.51 47.07 65.30
N ASN A 993 26.57 47.38 64.40
CA ASN A 993 26.30 46.66 63.16
C ASN A 993 25.29 47.40 62.27
N SER A 994 24.70 48.50 62.72
CA SER A 994 23.91 49.39 61.88
C SER A 994 24.80 50.00 60.78
N SER A 995 24.21 50.14 59.60
CA SER A 995 24.87 50.63 58.38
C SER A 995 23.99 51.56 57.54
N ASN A 996 22.69 51.67 57.86
CA ASN A 996 21.72 52.48 57.10
C ASN A 996 21.41 53.86 57.74
N ASP A 997 21.60 54.05 59.06
CA ASP A 997 21.49 55.37 59.71
C ASP A 997 22.74 55.75 60.53
N ARG A 998 22.82 55.33 61.80
CA ARG A 998 23.96 55.63 62.66
C ARG A 998 24.94 54.48 62.54
N VAL A 999 25.80 54.56 61.53
CA VAL A 999 26.83 53.56 61.22
C VAL A 999 27.64 53.22 62.48
N GLY A 1000 27.85 51.92 62.75
CA GLY A 1000 28.54 51.41 63.94
C GLY A 1000 27.73 51.48 65.25
N CYS A 1001 26.48 51.96 65.23
CA CYS A 1001 25.56 51.78 66.36
C CYS A 1001 24.88 50.40 66.37
N TYR A 1002 24.42 49.97 67.55
CA TYR A 1002 23.76 48.69 67.77
C TYR A 1002 22.38 48.56 67.09
N ASP A 1003 22.22 47.50 66.31
CA ASP A 1003 20.97 47.04 65.67
C ASP A 1003 20.67 45.59 66.10
N ALA A 1004 19.57 45.40 66.83
CA ALA A 1004 19.20 44.15 67.48
C ALA A 1004 18.29 43.23 66.63
N ASP A 1005 17.59 43.76 65.63
CA ASP A 1005 16.73 43.00 64.71
C ASP A 1005 17.37 42.76 63.33
N GLY A 1006 18.43 43.50 63.00
CA GLY A 1006 19.32 43.22 61.86
C GLY A 1006 18.81 43.73 60.52
N ASP A 1007 17.99 44.78 60.50
CA ASP A 1007 17.52 45.43 59.25
C ASP A 1007 18.47 46.55 58.76
N GLY A 1008 19.55 46.79 59.51
CA GLY A 1008 20.61 47.76 59.26
C GLY A 1008 20.37 49.12 59.91
N TRP A 1009 19.22 49.36 60.54
CA TRP A 1009 18.88 50.62 61.21
C TRP A 1009 19.06 50.48 62.73
N SER A 1010 19.75 51.45 63.33
CA SER A 1010 20.11 51.43 64.75
C SER A 1010 18.87 51.54 65.66
N ASN A 1011 18.84 50.79 66.76
CA ASN A 1011 17.62 50.75 67.58
C ASN A 1011 17.27 52.13 68.19
N PRO A 1012 15.96 52.47 68.27
CA PRO A 1012 15.50 53.72 68.86
C PRO A 1012 16.01 53.94 70.29
N THR A 1013 16.64 55.09 70.50
CA THR A 1013 17.23 55.55 71.77
C THR A 1013 16.45 56.76 72.29
N ALA A 1014 16.70 57.22 73.52
CA ALA A 1014 15.85 58.27 74.15
C ALA A 1014 15.88 59.64 73.42
N ASP A 1015 16.86 59.81 72.55
CA ASP A 1015 17.21 60.95 71.71
C ASP A 1015 17.04 60.68 70.19
N TRP A 1016 16.74 59.43 69.80
CA TRP A 1016 16.51 58.99 68.42
C TRP A 1016 15.28 58.07 68.37
N THR A 1017 14.09 58.63 68.07
CA THR A 1017 12.79 57.94 68.28
C THR A 1017 11.88 57.94 67.04
N ILE A 1018 12.42 57.65 65.86
CA ILE A 1018 11.67 57.49 64.60
C ILE A 1018 11.89 56.06 64.11
#